data_AF-A0A9P0ZIS7-F1
#
_entry.id   AF-A0A9P0ZIS7-F1
#
_cell.length_a   1.000
_cell.length_b   1.000
_cell.length_c   1.000
_cell.angle_alpha   90.00
_cell.angle_beta   90.00
_cell.angle_gamma   90.00
#
_symmetry.space_group_name_H-M   'P 1'
#
loop_
_entity.id
_entity.type
_entity.pdbx_description
1 polymer ?
#
loop_
_entity_poly.entity_id
_entity_poly.type
_entity_poly.pdbx_seq_one_letter_code
_entity_poly.pdbx_strand_id
1 'polypeptide(L)'
;MLILLFWWKGMSEVVWLKSMLILLTFFLSYGSIIAGEEEFSEALLLRPLPDRKVLSHFHFESKAPPTGTNGRHHHLFPKSIYQLVHKYHIREMELSFTQGRWNYEQWGGYDPIVSSNAKPPGVELWAVFDVPEDQVESFWKNLTHALSGLFCASINFLESSTAYTSPRWSFPLVSGNFRYGSLPRESVCTENLTPWLKLLPCRDKSGIAALMDRPSLYRGFYHSQRLHLVSDEFDLGERSLASSSGIVLEQTLTTVLQPNTFEAGMNALDGLVVQPSWSLSSLFGRKVYEKCSLSQSSSVYVHLEQNLVSKLKKGDISEGSWKSPTFEMSLPPVRVIKEEYGSVEEDKSILFEFSIENYTQSKPFDLGFRWKLPVRWSSKLAPLHASRFLMGSGNVGGAIAISLTTTKISDNKQCATAVDGKGFLRVSIFHVVPWYVKVYYHTLKIFLDGHVKSVEDIIEKVRVSPSEDKVSPGIMELTVRLACDVKSAVLTLEFDKGFLHIDEYPPDADQGFDIPSAVVSFPEFTTSLHLAEDNSTITVPILSKLQYERPVVSYTEVLLVPLTTPDFSMPYNVITITCTVLALYFGSLLNALRRRPDEEERLLKSKASKGTGHSTMLLSKLYSKLRGRPWEPHKPLSPSLPSSSFLSSKLIMKVIVVACIAAGWQYFSE
;
A
#
# COMPACT_ATOMS: atom_id res chain seq x y z
N MET A 1 -33.07 -36.88 -23.71
CA MET A 1 -34.53 -36.87 -23.98
C MET A 1 -34.99 -38.02 -24.90
N LEU A 2 -34.21 -38.50 -25.88
CA LEU A 2 -34.64 -39.57 -26.80
C LEU A 2 -34.56 -41.02 -26.27
N ILE A 3 -33.81 -41.29 -25.20
CA ILE A 3 -33.64 -42.66 -24.67
C ILE A 3 -34.79 -43.09 -23.72
N LEU A 4 -35.55 -42.13 -23.19
CA LEU A 4 -36.64 -42.38 -22.24
C LEU A 4 -37.97 -42.78 -22.90
N LEU A 5 -38.13 -42.55 -24.21
CA LEU A 5 -39.39 -42.80 -24.92
C LEU A 5 -39.65 -44.30 -25.19
N PHE A 6 -38.62 -45.15 -25.14
CA PHE A 6 -38.76 -46.58 -25.45
C PHE A 6 -39.28 -47.44 -24.29
N TRP A 7 -39.23 -46.94 -23.05
CA TRP A 7 -39.71 -47.67 -21.87
C TRP A 7 -41.21 -47.49 -21.59
N TRP A 8 -41.91 -46.65 -22.37
CA TRP A 8 -43.22 -46.11 -21.97
C TRP A 8 -44.45 -46.89 -22.48
N LYS A 9 -44.27 -47.99 -23.22
CA LYS A 9 -45.37 -48.62 -23.99
C LYS A 9 -46.11 -49.77 -23.29
N GLY A 10 -45.98 -49.94 -21.97
CA GLY A 10 -46.57 -51.10 -21.27
C GLY A 10 -46.89 -50.96 -19.78
N MET A 11 -47.01 -49.76 -19.22
CA MET A 11 -47.31 -49.56 -17.79
C MET A 11 -48.75 -49.07 -17.57
N SER A 12 -49.43 -49.64 -16.57
CA SER A 12 -50.83 -49.31 -16.23
C SER A 12 -50.96 -47.90 -15.66
N GLU A 13 -52.15 -47.28 -15.82
CA GLU A 13 -52.42 -45.88 -15.47
C GLU A 13 -52.05 -45.49 -14.03
N VAL A 14 -52.14 -46.45 -13.09
CA VAL A 14 -51.80 -46.23 -11.67
C VAL A 14 -50.30 -46.01 -11.47
N VAL A 15 -49.45 -46.64 -12.27
CA VAL A 15 -48.00 -46.46 -12.20
C VAL A 15 -47.58 -45.16 -12.89
N TRP A 16 -48.37 -44.71 -13.86
CA TRP A 16 -48.18 -43.42 -14.56
C TRP A 16 -48.39 -42.25 -13.59
N LEU A 17 -49.46 -42.27 -12.80
CA LEU A 17 -49.74 -41.26 -11.77
C LEU A 17 -48.70 -41.27 -10.64
N LYS A 18 -48.26 -42.44 -10.16
CA LYS A 18 -47.22 -42.51 -9.13
C LYS A 18 -45.86 -42.05 -9.63
N SER A 19 -45.49 -42.39 -10.87
CA SER A 19 -44.23 -41.94 -11.48
C SER A 19 -44.23 -40.44 -11.75
N MET A 20 -45.34 -39.89 -12.25
CA MET A 20 -45.52 -38.44 -12.39
C MET A 20 -45.49 -37.72 -11.04
N LEU A 21 -46.11 -38.27 -9.98
CA LEU A 21 -46.08 -37.68 -8.64
C LEU A 21 -44.67 -37.72 -8.03
N ILE A 22 -43.90 -38.80 -8.25
CA ILE A 22 -42.50 -38.90 -7.82
C ILE A 22 -41.61 -37.95 -8.63
N LEU A 23 -41.85 -37.79 -9.92
CA LEU A 23 -41.13 -36.81 -10.74
C LEU A 23 -41.47 -35.38 -10.30
N LEU A 24 -42.75 -35.10 -10.00
CA LEU A 24 -43.22 -33.81 -9.52
C LEU A 24 -42.65 -33.49 -8.13
N THR A 25 -42.54 -34.47 -7.22
CA THR A 25 -41.87 -34.27 -5.92
C THR A 25 -40.35 -34.14 -6.05
N PHE A 26 -39.73 -34.76 -7.06
CA PHE A 26 -38.31 -34.54 -7.39
C PHE A 26 -38.07 -33.17 -8.04
N PHE A 27 -39.02 -32.65 -8.82
CA PHE A 27 -38.98 -31.30 -9.38
C PHE A 27 -39.34 -30.22 -8.34
N LEU A 28 -40.22 -30.52 -7.38
CA LEU A 28 -40.55 -29.64 -6.26
C LEU A 28 -39.45 -29.64 -5.17
N SER A 29 -38.63 -30.70 -5.05
CA SER A 29 -37.43 -30.69 -4.21
C SER A 29 -36.22 -30.02 -4.87
N TYR A 30 -36.26 -29.82 -6.19
CA TYR A 30 -35.44 -28.86 -6.93
C TYR A 30 -36.09 -27.47 -6.94
N GLY A 31 -36.69 -27.06 -5.82
CA GLY A 31 -36.78 -25.64 -5.52
C GLY A 31 -35.35 -25.12 -5.46
N SER A 32 -34.93 -24.38 -6.49
CA SER A 32 -33.65 -23.67 -6.46
C SER A 32 -33.63 -22.87 -5.17
N ILE A 33 -32.83 -23.30 -4.20
CA ILE A 33 -32.28 -22.37 -3.22
C ILE A 33 -31.64 -21.32 -4.10
N ILE A 34 -32.20 -20.10 -4.08
CA ILE A 34 -31.56 -18.94 -4.70
C ILE A 34 -30.27 -18.76 -3.90
N ALA A 35 -29.23 -19.48 -4.32
CA ALA A 35 -27.87 -19.23 -3.87
C ALA A 35 -27.57 -17.81 -4.36
N GLY A 36 -27.15 -16.93 -3.44
CA GLY A 36 -26.70 -15.60 -3.85
C GLY A 36 -25.64 -15.75 -4.92
N GLU A 37 -25.74 -15.00 -6.02
CA GLU A 37 -24.70 -15.01 -7.04
C GLU A 37 -23.52 -14.14 -6.61
N GLU A 38 -22.32 -14.49 -7.07
CA GLU A 38 -21.15 -13.62 -6.90
C GLU A 38 -21.27 -12.40 -7.81
N GLU A 39 -20.99 -11.23 -7.26
CA GLU A 39 -21.14 -9.97 -7.98
C GLU A 39 -19.79 -9.26 -8.13
N PHE A 40 -19.57 -8.64 -9.29
CA PHE A 40 -18.41 -7.80 -9.55
C PHE A 40 -18.84 -6.52 -10.25
N SER A 41 -18.40 -5.37 -9.73
CA SER A 41 -18.64 -4.06 -10.34
C SER A 41 -17.34 -3.27 -10.47
N GLU A 42 -17.25 -2.47 -11.53
CA GLU A 42 -16.11 -1.58 -11.77
C GLU A 42 -16.58 -0.15 -12.02
N ALA A 43 -15.90 0.80 -11.38
CA ALA A 43 -16.13 2.22 -11.56
C ALA A 43 -14.82 3.02 -11.59
N LEU A 44 -14.81 4.10 -12.37
CA LEU A 44 -13.73 5.08 -12.38
C LEU A 44 -14.32 6.46 -12.16
N LEU A 45 -13.90 7.16 -11.13
CA LEU A 45 -14.23 8.56 -10.90
C LEU A 45 -13.05 9.46 -11.27
N LEU A 46 -13.32 10.45 -12.10
CA LEU A 46 -12.38 11.49 -12.49
C LEU A 46 -12.82 12.83 -11.92
N ARG A 47 -11.87 13.59 -11.37
CA ARG A 47 -12.12 14.90 -10.82
C ARG A 47 -10.97 15.86 -11.18
N PRO A 48 -11.25 16.99 -11.83
CA PRO A 48 -10.23 18.02 -12.02
C PRO A 48 -9.88 18.68 -10.68
N LEU A 49 -8.60 18.92 -10.44
CA LEU A 49 -8.09 19.57 -9.23
C LEU A 49 -7.65 21.02 -9.54
N PRO A 50 -7.70 21.94 -8.54
CA PRO A 50 -7.30 23.33 -8.70
C PRO A 50 -5.88 23.54 -9.26
N ASP A 51 -4.96 22.65 -8.90
CA ASP A 51 -3.53 22.71 -9.17
C ASP A 51 -3.12 22.12 -10.53
N ARG A 52 -4.05 22.10 -11.49
CA ARG A 52 -3.86 21.62 -12.88
C ARG A 52 -3.59 20.12 -12.98
N LYS A 53 -4.00 19.36 -11.98
CA LYS A 53 -3.94 17.88 -11.95
C LYS A 53 -5.35 17.29 -12.03
N VAL A 54 -5.42 15.98 -12.19
CA VAL A 54 -6.66 15.21 -12.22
C VAL A 54 -6.56 14.09 -11.21
N LEU A 55 -7.50 14.08 -10.26
CA LEU A 55 -7.74 12.95 -9.38
C LEU A 55 -8.46 11.87 -10.17
N SER A 56 -7.92 10.65 -10.12
CA SER A 56 -8.54 9.46 -10.69
C SER A 56 -8.67 8.41 -9.60
N HIS A 57 -9.90 8.04 -9.27
CA HIS A 57 -10.23 7.06 -8.25
C HIS A 57 -10.92 5.86 -8.91
N PHE A 58 -10.19 4.75 -8.99
CA PHE A 58 -10.70 3.47 -9.45
C PHE A 58 -11.30 2.72 -8.27
N HIS A 59 -12.49 2.17 -8.46
CA HIS A 59 -13.22 1.42 -7.45
C HIS A 59 -13.73 0.11 -8.05
N PHE A 60 -13.30 -1.00 -7.47
CA PHE A 60 -13.80 -2.33 -7.80
C PHE A 60 -14.37 -2.97 -6.55
N GLU A 61 -15.53 -3.59 -6.68
CA GLU A 61 -16.17 -4.31 -5.58
C GLU A 61 -16.48 -5.72 -6.06
N SER A 62 -16.00 -6.72 -5.30
CA SER A 62 -16.34 -8.13 -5.48
C SER A 62 -17.10 -8.63 -4.25
N LYS A 63 -18.26 -9.23 -4.45
CA LYS A 63 -19.07 -9.83 -3.38
C LYS A 63 -19.12 -11.34 -3.54
N ALA A 64 -18.90 -12.04 -2.44
CA ALA A 64 -19.16 -13.47 -2.34
C ALA A 64 -20.23 -13.72 -1.26
N PRO A 65 -21.29 -14.49 -1.58
CA PRO A 65 -22.29 -14.88 -0.60
C PRO A 65 -21.68 -15.77 0.51
N PRO A 66 -22.34 -15.93 1.66
CA PRO A 66 -21.86 -16.75 2.76
C PRO A 66 -21.62 -18.22 2.34
N THR A 67 -20.54 -18.82 2.85
CA THR A 67 -20.12 -20.22 2.55
C THR A 67 -21.23 -21.25 2.77
N GLY A 68 -22.10 -21.04 3.76
CA GLY A 68 -23.23 -21.95 4.02
C GLY A 68 -24.22 -22.06 2.85
N THR A 69 -24.27 -21.05 1.97
CA THR A 69 -25.20 -21.00 0.83
C THR A 69 -24.56 -21.37 -0.51
N ASN A 70 -23.31 -20.94 -0.77
CA ASN A 70 -22.65 -21.09 -2.07
C ASN A 70 -21.47 -22.10 -2.06
N GLY A 71 -21.18 -22.70 -0.90
CA GLY A 71 -20.05 -23.61 -0.75
C GLY A 71 -18.69 -22.88 -0.78
N ARG A 72 -17.61 -23.64 -1.01
CA ARG A 72 -16.20 -23.17 -0.92
C ARG A 72 -15.57 -22.82 -2.27
N HIS A 73 -16.32 -22.99 -3.36
CA HIS A 73 -15.80 -22.84 -4.71
C HIS A 73 -16.38 -21.57 -5.34
N HIS A 74 -15.49 -20.63 -5.61
CA HIS A 74 -15.83 -19.33 -6.19
C HIS A 74 -15.36 -19.25 -7.64
N HIS A 75 -16.17 -18.64 -8.50
CA HIS A 75 -15.85 -18.46 -9.92
C HIS A 75 -15.38 -17.04 -10.27
N LEU A 76 -15.81 -16.05 -9.49
CA LEU A 76 -15.53 -14.64 -9.64
C LEU A 76 -14.66 -14.12 -8.49
N PHE A 77 -15.00 -14.49 -7.25
CA PHE A 77 -14.29 -14.01 -6.07
C PHE A 77 -12.89 -14.64 -5.94
N PRO A 78 -11.84 -13.85 -5.60
CA PRO A 78 -10.48 -14.35 -5.56
C PRO A 78 -10.27 -15.36 -4.42
N LYS A 79 -9.99 -16.61 -4.81
CA LYS A 79 -9.74 -17.73 -3.87
C LYS A 79 -8.66 -17.43 -2.83
N SER A 80 -7.62 -16.68 -3.17
CA SER A 80 -6.55 -16.31 -2.23
C SER A 80 -7.09 -15.50 -1.05
N ILE A 81 -7.98 -14.53 -1.30
CA ILE A 81 -8.58 -13.70 -0.24
C ILE A 81 -9.58 -14.50 0.57
N TYR A 82 -10.43 -15.29 -0.10
CA TYR A 82 -11.37 -16.20 0.57
C TYR A 82 -10.66 -17.12 1.57
N GLN A 83 -9.53 -17.72 1.15
CA GLN A 83 -8.73 -18.58 2.02
C GLN A 83 -8.10 -17.82 3.20
N LEU A 84 -7.71 -16.55 3.03
CA LEU A 84 -7.20 -15.73 4.13
C LEU A 84 -8.29 -15.44 5.17
N VAL A 85 -9.48 -15.03 4.72
CA VAL A 85 -10.64 -14.74 5.59
C VAL A 85 -10.95 -15.94 6.47
N HIS A 86 -11.10 -17.13 5.87
CA HIS A 86 -11.43 -18.34 6.60
C HIS A 86 -10.31 -18.89 7.47
N LYS A 87 -9.07 -18.85 6.98
CA LYS A 87 -7.94 -19.39 7.74
C LYS A 87 -7.64 -18.54 8.97
N TYR A 88 -7.83 -17.23 8.86
CA TYR A 88 -7.47 -16.28 9.90
C TYR A 88 -8.65 -15.65 10.63
N HIS A 89 -9.89 -16.07 10.35
CA HIS A 89 -11.13 -15.53 10.97
C HIS A 89 -11.17 -14.00 10.93
N ILE A 90 -10.91 -13.44 9.75
CA ILE A 90 -10.85 -11.99 9.55
C ILE A 90 -12.29 -11.45 9.45
N ARG A 91 -12.66 -10.56 10.37
CA ARG A 91 -13.92 -9.82 10.32
C ARG A 91 -13.81 -8.60 9.41
N GLU A 92 -12.73 -7.84 9.58
CA GLU A 92 -12.46 -6.67 8.76
C GLU A 92 -10.94 -6.51 8.61
N MET A 93 -10.48 -6.13 7.43
CA MET A 93 -9.06 -5.85 7.19
C MET A 93 -8.91 -4.78 6.13
N GLU A 94 -7.92 -3.93 6.33
CA GLU A 94 -7.50 -2.99 5.32
C GLU A 94 -5.99 -3.00 5.15
N LEU A 95 -5.57 -3.11 3.90
CA LEU A 95 -4.17 -3.00 3.50
C LEU A 95 -4.07 -1.87 2.48
N SER A 96 -3.13 -0.96 2.69
CA SER A 96 -2.82 0.07 1.71
C SER A 96 -1.33 0.16 1.41
N PHE A 97 -1.02 0.47 0.15
CA PHE A 97 0.30 0.78 -0.37
C PHE A 97 0.26 2.15 -1.01
N THR A 98 0.97 3.11 -0.43
CA THR A 98 0.88 4.51 -0.85
C THR A 98 2.24 5.10 -1.16
N GLN A 99 2.35 5.78 -2.30
CA GLN A 99 3.49 6.62 -2.63
C GLN A 99 3.03 8.07 -2.80
N GLY A 100 3.82 8.98 -2.25
CA GLY A 100 3.50 10.40 -2.22
C GLY A 100 2.62 10.78 -1.03
N ARG A 101 2.45 12.09 -0.85
CA ARG A 101 1.66 12.67 0.24
C ARG A 101 0.40 13.29 -0.32
N TRP A 102 -0.74 13.05 0.31
CA TRP A 102 -1.96 13.78 -0.01
C TRP A 102 -1.80 15.27 0.35
N ASN A 103 -1.96 16.16 -0.63
CA ASN A 103 -1.91 17.60 -0.41
C ASN A 103 -3.27 18.14 0.03
N TYR A 104 -3.54 18.11 1.34
CA TYR A 104 -4.80 18.59 1.92
C TYR A 104 -5.10 20.08 1.64
N GLU A 105 -4.09 20.91 1.35
CA GLU A 105 -4.29 22.34 1.07
C GLU A 105 -4.79 22.59 -0.36
N GLN A 106 -4.31 21.81 -1.34
CA GLN A 106 -4.63 22.01 -2.76
C GLN A 106 -5.73 21.07 -3.26
N TRP A 107 -5.75 19.83 -2.77
CA TRP A 107 -6.68 18.77 -3.21
C TRP A 107 -7.88 18.61 -2.30
N GLY A 108 -7.90 19.33 -1.17
CA GLY A 108 -8.98 19.28 -0.18
C GLY A 108 -8.83 18.16 0.84
N GLY A 109 -9.66 18.24 1.87
CA GLY A 109 -9.73 17.27 2.96
C GLY A 109 -11.16 16.99 3.43
N TYR A 110 -12.15 17.72 2.92
CA TYR A 110 -13.56 17.54 3.26
C TYR A 110 -14.29 16.87 2.09
N ASP A 111 -14.01 15.58 1.92
CA ASP A 111 -14.59 14.77 0.86
C ASP A 111 -14.66 13.28 1.29
N PRO A 112 -15.73 12.54 0.93
CA PRO A 112 -15.87 11.13 1.30
C PRO A 112 -14.75 10.24 0.73
N ILE A 113 -14.23 10.54 -0.46
CA ILE A 113 -13.15 9.78 -1.10
C ILE A 113 -11.87 9.98 -0.33
N VAL A 114 -11.53 11.23 -0.01
CA VAL A 114 -10.28 11.59 0.67
C VAL A 114 -10.27 10.99 2.07
N SER A 115 -11.35 11.18 2.83
CA SER A 115 -11.45 10.67 4.22
C SER A 115 -11.31 9.15 4.32
N SER A 116 -11.65 8.41 3.25
CA SER A 116 -11.55 6.95 3.21
C SER A 116 -10.25 6.46 2.55
N ASN A 117 -9.82 7.08 1.45
CA ASN A 117 -8.81 6.55 0.54
C ASN A 117 -7.49 7.35 0.49
N ALA A 118 -7.42 8.52 1.13
CA ALA A 118 -6.13 9.18 1.36
C ALA A 118 -5.41 8.45 2.49
N LYS A 119 -4.26 7.86 2.16
CA LYS A 119 -3.49 6.97 3.05
C LYS A 119 -2.08 7.52 3.26
N PRO A 120 -1.42 7.17 4.37
CA PRO A 120 -0.07 7.64 4.64
C PRO A 120 0.91 6.90 3.72
N PRO A 121 2.07 7.51 3.39
CA PRO A 121 3.07 6.87 2.55
C PRO A 121 3.62 5.60 3.20
N GLY A 122 3.97 4.61 2.38
CA GLY A 122 4.40 3.29 2.81
C GLY A 122 3.25 2.28 2.85
N VAL A 123 3.37 1.31 3.74
CA VAL A 123 2.30 0.33 4.02
C VAL A 123 1.57 0.67 5.30
N GLU A 124 0.24 0.65 5.26
CA GLU A 124 -0.63 0.65 6.44
C GLU A 124 -1.49 -0.61 6.39
N LEU A 125 -1.49 -1.37 7.49
CA LEU A 125 -2.28 -2.58 7.66
C LEU A 125 -3.01 -2.52 9.01
N TRP A 126 -4.31 -2.73 8.98
CA TRP A 126 -5.07 -3.05 10.19
C TRP A 126 -6.05 -4.18 9.94
N ALA A 127 -6.32 -4.94 10.99
CA ALA A 127 -7.22 -6.09 10.93
C ALA A 127 -7.96 -6.28 12.25
N VAL A 128 -9.20 -6.75 12.12
CA VAL A 128 -10.06 -7.18 13.22
C VAL A 128 -10.34 -8.65 13.05
N PHE A 129 -10.01 -9.41 14.10
CA PHE A 129 -10.18 -10.85 14.11
C PHE A 129 -11.41 -11.24 14.92
N ASP A 130 -12.12 -12.28 14.48
CA ASP A 130 -13.19 -12.91 15.24
C ASP A 130 -12.67 -14.16 15.96
N VAL A 131 -11.71 -13.95 16.87
CA VAL A 131 -11.07 -14.99 17.68
C VAL A 131 -10.90 -14.51 19.12
N PRO A 132 -10.72 -15.42 20.09
CA PRO A 132 -10.30 -15.05 21.45
C PRO A 132 -8.98 -14.25 21.46
N GLU A 133 -8.84 -13.30 22.40
CA GLU A 133 -7.70 -12.35 22.45
C GLU A 133 -6.32 -13.04 22.52
N ASP A 134 -6.23 -14.21 23.16
CA ASP A 134 -5.01 -15.01 23.30
C ASP A 134 -4.47 -15.53 21.96
N GLN A 135 -5.33 -15.65 20.94
CA GLN A 135 -4.94 -16.16 19.63
C GLN A 135 -4.56 -15.04 18.66
N VAL A 136 -5.00 -13.81 18.90
CA VAL A 136 -4.88 -12.68 17.96
C VAL A 136 -3.45 -12.44 17.50
N GLU A 137 -2.46 -12.55 18.38
CA GLU A 137 -1.05 -12.32 18.03
C GLU A 137 -0.50 -13.38 17.05
N SER A 138 -0.83 -14.65 17.27
CA SER A 138 -0.45 -15.74 16.36
C SER A 138 -1.10 -15.58 14.98
N PHE A 139 -2.37 -15.19 14.96
CA PHE A 139 -3.12 -14.94 13.73
C PHE A 139 -2.59 -13.71 12.97
N TRP A 140 -2.28 -12.62 13.68
CA TRP A 140 -1.64 -11.43 13.11
C TRP A 140 -0.30 -11.76 12.45
N LYS A 141 0.59 -12.46 13.17
CA LYS A 141 1.88 -12.93 12.63
C LYS A 141 1.70 -13.76 11.36
N ASN A 142 0.82 -14.76 11.39
CA ASN A 142 0.62 -15.62 10.22
C ASN A 142 -0.05 -14.87 9.04
N LEU A 143 -0.89 -13.88 9.33
CA LEU A 143 -1.50 -13.01 8.33
C LEU A 143 -0.46 -12.13 7.63
N THR A 144 0.43 -11.46 8.39
CA THR A 144 1.45 -10.57 7.80
C THR A 144 2.41 -11.33 6.90
N HIS A 145 2.81 -12.55 7.27
CA HIS A 145 3.58 -13.47 6.41
C HIS A 145 2.84 -13.85 5.13
N ALA A 146 1.55 -14.18 5.23
CA ALA A 146 0.75 -14.58 4.07
C ALA A 146 0.55 -13.41 3.10
N LEU A 147 0.29 -12.20 3.62
CA LEU A 147 0.15 -10.98 2.82
C LEU A 147 1.46 -10.57 2.17
N SER A 148 2.59 -10.71 2.88
CA SER A 148 3.93 -10.48 2.33
C SER A 148 4.19 -11.34 1.09
N GLY A 149 3.87 -12.64 1.16
CA GLY A 149 3.97 -13.55 0.02
C GLY A 149 2.98 -13.23 -1.12
N LEU A 150 1.76 -12.80 -0.79
CA LEU A 150 0.72 -12.50 -1.79
C LEU A 150 1.04 -11.23 -2.59
N PHE A 151 1.53 -10.18 -1.92
CA PHE A 151 1.78 -8.86 -2.53
C PHE A 151 3.25 -8.60 -2.87
N CYS A 152 4.16 -9.54 -2.56
CA CYS A 152 5.60 -9.40 -2.76
C CYS A 152 6.19 -8.16 -2.06
N ALA A 153 5.73 -7.89 -0.84
CA ALA A 153 6.10 -6.72 -0.04
C ALA A 153 6.59 -7.14 1.35
N SER A 154 7.31 -6.26 2.03
CA SER A 154 7.94 -6.55 3.33
C SER A 154 6.99 -6.46 4.54
N ILE A 155 5.72 -6.83 4.35
CA ILE A 155 4.66 -6.78 5.38
C ILE A 155 5.01 -7.67 6.59
N ASN A 156 5.82 -8.70 6.38
CA ASN A 156 6.31 -9.59 7.44
C ASN A 156 7.05 -8.85 8.57
N PHE A 157 7.61 -7.66 8.34
CA PHE A 157 8.19 -6.85 9.42
C PHE A 157 7.17 -6.42 10.49
N LEU A 158 5.87 -6.37 10.14
CA LEU A 158 4.77 -6.13 11.08
C LEU A 158 4.51 -7.30 12.04
N GLU A 159 5.17 -8.45 11.87
CA GLU A 159 5.16 -9.53 12.86
C GLU A 159 5.72 -9.08 14.21
N SER A 160 6.78 -8.26 14.20
CA SER A 160 7.45 -7.86 15.43
C SER A 160 6.50 -7.03 16.30
N SER A 161 6.47 -7.32 17.60
CA SER A 161 5.73 -6.53 18.60
C SER A 161 6.15 -5.06 18.64
N THR A 162 7.32 -4.73 18.09
CA THR A 162 7.81 -3.35 17.93
C THR A 162 7.16 -2.57 16.78
N ALA A 163 6.47 -3.25 15.87
CA ALA A 163 5.96 -2.69 14.61
C ALA A 163 4.43 -2.62 14.53
N TYR A 164 3.71 -3.21 15.48
CA TYR A 164 2.24 -3.16 15.56
C TYR A 164 1.74 -2.64 16.91
N THR A 165 0.47 -2.24 16.95
CA THR A 165 -0.22 -1.63 18.09
C THR A 165 -1.67 -2.10 18.19
N SER A 166 -2.27 -1.90 19.36
CA SER A 166 -3.70 -2.11 19.62
C SER A 166 -4.35 -0.83 20.17
N PRO A 167 -4.74 0.12 19.29
CA PRO A 167 -5.52 1.29 19.69
C PRO A 167 -6.85 0.85 20.29
N ARG A 168 -7.39 1.65 21.23
CA ARG A 168 -8.63 1.30 21.94
C ARG A 168 -9.84 2.12 21.52
N TRP A 169 -9.64 3.33 21.01
CA TRP A 169 -10.77 4.24 20.76
C TRP A 169 -10.56 5.21 19.60
N SER A 170 -9.35 5.33 19.06
CA SER A 170 -9.08 6.20 17.90
C SER A 170 -9.73 5.70 16.61
N PHE A 171 -10.07 4.41 16.55
CA PHE A 171 -10.74 3.77 15.42
C PHE A 171 -12.15 3.33 15.86
N PRO A 172 -13.14 3.32 14.94
CA PRO A 172 -14.54 3.03 15.27
C PRO A 172 -14.80 1.62 15.82
N LEU A 173 -13.82 0.71 15.75
CA LEU A 173 -13.93 -0.66 16.28
C LEU A 173 -13.25 -0.79 17.64
N VAL A 174 -14.07 -0.92 18.69
CA VAL A 174 -13.64 -1.14 20.07
C VAL A 174 -13.62 -2.64 20.34
N SER A 175 -12.51 -3.31 20.02
CA SER A 175 -12.27 -4.70 20.43
C SER A 175 -10.79 -4.97 20.66
N GLY A 176 -10.45 -5.77 21.68
CA GLY A 176 -9.07 -6.24 21.90
C GLY A 176 -8.50 -7.07 20.75
N ASN A 177 -9.36 -7.45 19.80
CA ASN A 177 -9.00 -8.18 18.58
C ASN A 177 -8.52 -7.29 17.43
N PHE A 178 -8.37 -5.98 17.65
CA PHE A 178 -7.86 -5.05 16.65
C PHE A 178 -6.33 -5.00 16.68
N ARG A 179 -5.71 -5.01 15.50
CA ARG A 179 -4.26 -4.78 15.32
C ARG A 179 -4.02 -3.76 14.23
N TYR A 180 -3.08 -2.85 14.46
CA TYR A 180 -2.66 -1.80 13.53
C TYR A 180 -1.15 -1.76 13.41
N GLY A 181 -0.63 -1.75 12.19
CA GLY A 181 0.79 -1.62 11.89
C GLY A 181 1.03 -0.71 10.68
N SER A 182 2.17 -0.01 10.69
CA SER A 182 2.57 0.85 9.58
C SER A 182 4.08 0.71 9.30
N LEU A 183 4.43 0.61 8.02
CA LEU A 183 5.80 0.57 7.51
C LEU A 183 6.01 1.75 6.54
N PRO A 184 6.38 2.94 7.04
CA PRO A 184 6.54 4.13 6.19
C PRO A 184 7.65 3.99 5.13
N ARG A 185 8.63 3.11 5.36
CA ARG A 185 9.77 2.85 4.46
C ARG A 185 9.46 1.90 3.32
N GLU A 186 8.38 1.13 3.40
CA GLU A 186 8.06 0.17 2.36
C GLU A 186 7.64 0.91 1.09
N SER A 187 8.53 0.98 0.11
CA SER A 187 8.27 1.65 -1.15
C SER A 187 7.20 0.92 -1.95
N VAL A 188 6.30 1.65 -2.62
CA VAL A 188 5.36 1.02 -3.54
C VAL A 188 6.08 0.66 -4.85
N CYS A 189 6.25 -0.63 -5.08
CA CYS A 189 6.93 -1.17 -6.24
C CYS A 189 5.95 -1.49 -7.37
N THR A 190 6.39 -1.41 -8.63
CA THR A 190 5.54 -1.76 -9.80
C THR A 190 5.08 -3.22 -9.78
N GLU A 191 5.86 -4.06 -9.09
CA GLU A 191 5.64 -5.45 -8.81
C GLU A 191 4.37 -5.66 -7.98
N ASN A 192 4.07 -4.77 -7.01
CA ASN A 192 2.94 -4.86 -6.08
C ASN A 192 1.59 -4.73 -6.80
N LEU A 193 1.54 -3.97 -7.90
CA LEU A 193 0.33 -3.79 -8.70
C LEU A 193 -0.09 -5.10 -9.41
N THR A 194 0.87 -5.97 -9.75
CA THR A 194 0.59 -7.21 -10.48
C THR A 194 -0.25 -8.21 -9.67
N PRO A 195 0.08 -8.57 -8.42
CA PRO A 195 -0.78 -9.40 -7.59
C PRO A 195 -2.10 -8.71 -7.24
N TRP A 196 -2.11 -7.39 -7.05
CA TRP A 196 -3.34 -6.63 -6.83
C TRP A 196 -4.32 -6.76 -8.02
N LEU A 197 -3.84 -6.57 -9.24
CA LEU A 197 -4.62 -6.76 -10.48
C LEU A 197 -5.04 -8.21 -10.69
N LYS A 198 -4.28 -9.20 -10.20
CA LYS A 198 -4.64 -10.63 -10.30
C LYS A 198 -5.87 -10.99 -9.48
N LEU A 199 -6.24 -10.19 -8.47
CA LEU A 199 -7.46 -10.39 -7.70
C LEU A 199 -8.71 -10.00 -8.50
N LEU A 200 -8.57 -9.13 -9.50
CA LEU A 200 -9.68 -8.71 -10.36
C LEU A 200 -10.00 -9.81 -11.40
N PRO A 201 -11.28 -10.10 -11.67
CA PRO A 201 -11.69 -11.11 -12.65
C PRO A 201 -11.10 -10.88 -14.06
N CYS A 202 -11.15 -9.64 -14.54
CA CYS A 202 -10.66 -9.24 -15.87
C CYS A 202 -9.20 -8.74 -15.90
N ARG A 203 -8.53 -8.67 -14.74
CA ARG A 203 -7.13 -8.22 -14.59
C ARG A 203 -6.88 -6.89 -15.33
N ASP A 204 -5.80 -6.81 -16.12
CA ASP A 204 -5.43 -5.65 -16.94
C ASP A 204 -5.81 -5.79 -18.42
N LYS A 205 -6.74 -6.71 -18.75
CA LYS A 205 -7.05 -7.08 -20.15
C LYS A 205 -8.27 -6.38 -20.70
N SER A 206 -9.33 -6.25 -19.91
CA SER A 206 -10.60 -5.65 -20.31
C SER A 206 -11.20 -4.82 -19.18
N GLY A 207 -12.22 -4.02 -19.52
CA GLY A 207 -12.86 -3.12 -18.57
C GLY A 207 -11.99 -1.93 -18.18
N ILE A 208 -12.33 -1.32 -17.05
CA ILE A 208 -11.68 -0.10 -16.54
C ILE A 208 -10.25 -0.39 -16.10
N ALA A 209 -9.99 -1.60 -15.59
CA ALA A 209 -8.67 -2.03 -15.14
C ALA A 209 -7.63 -2.06 -16.28
N ALA A 210 -8.06 -2.10 -17.55
CA ALA A 210 -7.16 -1.96 -18.71
C ALA A 210 -6.44 -0.59 -18.78
N LEU A 211 -6.97 0.44 -18.12
CA LEU A 211 -6.33 1.76 -17.99
C LEU A 211 -5.16 1.77 -17.00
N MET A 212 -4.96 0.73 -16.20
CA MET A 212 -3.93 0.68 -15.16
C MET A 212 -2.53 0.37 -15.71
N ASP A 213 -2.04 1.23 -16.61
CA ASP A 213 -0.71 1.12 -17.18
C ASP A 213 0.36 1.58 -16.17
N ARG A 214 1.30 0.67 -15.83
CA ARG A 214 2.30 0.91 -14.78
C ARG A 214 3.09 2.21 -15.00
N PRO A 215 3.73 2.46 -16.16
CA PRO A 215 4.49 3.70 -16.36
C PRO A 215 3.67 4.98 -16.14
N SER A 216 2.39 4.98 -16.49
CA SER A 216 1.53 6.16 -16.37
C SER A 216 1.11 6.40 -14.91
N LEU A 217 0.76 5.34 -14.16
CA LEU A 217 0.35 5.45 -12.77
C LEU A 217 1.49 5.90 -11.84
N TYR A 218 2.70 5.34 -12.03
CA TYR A 218 3.86 5.64 -11.17
C TYR A 218 4.54 6.98 -11.50
N ARG A 219 4.08 7.70 -12.53
CA ARG A 219 4.44 9.12 -12.77
C ARG A 219 3.58 10.10 -11.99
N GLY A 220 2.52 9.63 -11.33
CA GLY A 220 1.62 10.47 -10.55
C GLY A 220 2.30 11.11 -9.33
N PHE A 221 1.75 12.24 -8.88
CA PHE A 221 2.20 12.93 -7.67
C PHE A 221 1.76 12.22 -6.38
N TYR A 222 0.71 11.41 -6.49
CA TYR A 222 0.19 10.58 -5.43
C TYR A 222 -0.42 9.33 -6.05
N HIS A 223 -0.15 8.16 -5.46
CA HIS A 223 -0.92 6.96 -5.74
C HIS A 223 -1.07 6.10 -4.49
N SER A 224 -2.27 5.57 -4.28
CA SER A 224 -2.60 4.68 -3.17
C SER A 224 -3.41 3.50 -3.67
N GLN A 225 -2.86 2.29 -3.53
CA GLN A 225 -3.54 1.02 -3.75
C GLN A 225 -4.11 0.58 -2.41
N ARG A 226 -5.42 0.35 -2.32
CA ARG A 226 -6.07 -0.10 -1.10
C ARG A 226 -6.88 -1.37 -1.37
N LEU A 227 -6.87 -2.25 -0.39
CA LEU A 227 -7.67 -3.44 -0.30
C LEU A 227 -8.42 -3.36 1.03
N HIS A 228 -9.75 -3.27 0.98
CA HIS A 228 -10.60 -3.29 2.17
C HIS A 228 -11.52 -4.51 2.08
N LEU A 229 -11.59 -5.26 3.17
CA LEU A 229 -12.26 -6.53 3.26
C LEU A 229 -13.19 -6.48 4.47
N VAL A 230 -14.46 -6.81 4.26
CA VAL A 230 -15.45 -6.98 5.33
C VAL A 230 -16.07 -8.36 5.20
N SER A 231 -16.18 -9.08 6.31
CA SER A 231 -16.81 -10.39 6.38
C SER A 231 -17.78 -10.44 7.56
N ASP A 232 -18.99 -10.92 7.28
CA ASP A 232 -20.01 -11.23 8.28
C ASP A 232 -20.23 -12.75 8.47
N GLU A 233 -19.32 -13.58 7.95
CA GLU A 233 -19.49 -15.04 7.95
C GLU A 233 -19.46 -15.67 9.34
N PHE A 234 -18.83 -15.02 10.31
CA PHE A 234 -18.58 -15.58 11.65
C PHE A 234 -19.54 -15.04 12.73
N ASP A 235 -20.47 -14.14 12.40
CA ASP A 235 -21.42 -13.60 13.37
C ASP A 235 -22.41 -14.69 13.84
N LEU A 236 -22.12 -15.30 15.00
CA LEU A 236 -22.89 -16.38 15.67
C LEU A 236 -24.24 -15.94 16.28
N GLY A 237 -24.82 -14.82 15.84
CA GLY A 237 -26.09 -14.32 16.34
C GLY A 237 -27.28 -14.97 15.64
N GLU A 238 -28.19 -15.58 16.41
CA GLU A 238 -29.49 -16.16 15.99
C GLU A 238 -30.48 -15.14 15.33
N ARG A 239 -30.01 -13.94 14.93
CA ARG A 239 -30.83 -12.81 14.48
C ARG A 239 -30.59 -12.32 13.04
N SER A 240 -29.72 -12.94 12.24
CA SER A 240 -29.39 -12.43 10.89
C SER A 240 -29.40 -13.48 9.77
N LEU A 241 -30.18 -14.56 9.89
CA LEU A 241 -30.45 -15.50 8.78
C LEU A 241 -31.13 -14.86 7.54
N ALA A 242 -31.48 -13.57 7.60
CA ALA A 242 -32.12 -12.84 6.50
C ALA A 242 -31.27 -11.69 5.91
N SER A 243 -30.04 -11.46 6.39
CA SER A 243 -29.24 -10.30 5.92
C SER A 243 -27.72 -10.46 6.04
N SER A 244 -27.16 -11.67 5.99
CA SER A 244 -25.71 -11.83 5.84
C SER A 244 -25.30 -11.55 4.38
N SER A 245 -24.52 -10.50 4.21
CA SER A 245 -23.94 -10.01 2.95
C SER A 245 -22.73 -10.82 2.48
N GLY A 246 -22.21 -11.72 3.32
CA GLY A 246 -21.08 -12.60 3.02
C GLY A 246 -19.74 -11.88 3.15
N ILE A 247 -18.90 -12.03 2.13
CA ILE A 247 -17.58 -11.41 2.06
C ILE A 247 -17.61 -10.34 0.98
N VAL A 248 -17.28 -9.10 1.36
CA VAL A 248 -17.15 -7.96 0.45
C VAL A 248 -15.68 -7.57 0.36
N LEU A 249 -15.14 -7.59 -0.86
CA LEU A 249 -13.79 -7.17 -1.18
C LEU A 249 -13.85 -5.88 -2.01
N GLU A 250 -13.42 -4.78 -1.40
CA GLU A 250 -13.25 -3.48 -2.03
C GLU A 250 -11.78 -3.28 -2.42
N GLN A 251 -11.56 -2.99 -3.69
CA GLN A 251 -10.25 -2.72 -4.27
C GLN A 251 -10.27 -1.31 -4.86
N THR A 252 -9.51 -0.39 -4.27
CA THR A 252 -9.41 0.98 -4.77
C THR A 252 -8.00 1.36 -5.18
N LEU A 253 -7.88 2.12 -6.27
CA LEU A 253 -6.65 2.76 -6.68
C LEU A 253 -6.92 4.26 -6.85
N THR A 254 -6.33 5.07 -5.98
CA THR A 254 -6.48 6.53 -6.03
C THR A 254 -5.20 7.13 -6.54
N THR A 255 -5.26 7.93 -7.61
CA THR A 255 -4.08 8.56 -8.23
C THR A 255 -4.31 10.03 -8.52
N VAL A 256 -3.25 10.83 -8.43
CA VAL A 256 -3.24 12.23 -8.85
C VAL A 256 -2.23 12.39 -9.98
N LEU A 257 -2.75 12.59 -11.20
CA LEU A 257 -1.97 12.64 -12.43
C LEU A 257 -1.98 14.07 -13.00
N GLN A 258 -0.86 14.47 -13.58
CA GLN A 258 -0.80 15.70 -14.36
C GLN A 258 -0.95 15.37 -15.85
N PRO A 259 -1.89 15.98 -16.58
CA PRO A 259 -2.03 15.75 -18.01
C PRO A 259 -0.79 16.23 -18.79
N ASN A 260 -0.37 15.44 -19.79
CA ASN A 260 0.81 15.71 -20.62
C ASN A 260 0.57 16.73 -21.75
N THR A 261 -0.57 17.42 -21.77
CA THR A 261 -0.91 18.32 -22.88
C THR A 261 -0.08 19.61 -22.81
N PHE A 262 1.03 19.60 -23.56
CA PHE A 262 1.80 20.80 -23.93
C PHE A 262 1.01 21.78 -24.82
N GLU A 263 -0.21 21.43 -25.25
CA GLU A 263 -1.18 22.36 -25.82
C GLU A 263 -1.83 23.29 -24.78
N ALA A 264 -1.20 23.50 -23.63
CA ALA A 264 -1.26 24.81 -23.00
C ALA A 264 -0.50 25.79 -23.90
N GLY A 265 -1.07 26.10 -25.07
CA GLY A 265 -0.68 27.26 -25.83
C GLY A 265 -0.69 28.43 -24.85
N MET A 266 0.50 29.00 -24.62
CA MET A 266 0.61 30.35 -24.10
C MET A 266 -0.17 31.22 -25.09
N ASN A 267 -1.47 31.41 -24.86
CA ASN A 267 -2.15 32.59 -25.35
C ASN A 267 -1.60 33.73 -24.49
N ALA A 268 -0.37 34.12 -24.81
CA ALA A 268 0.46 35.15 -24.21
C ALA A 268 -0.07 36.54 -24.57
N LEU A 269 -1.37 36.74 -24.36
CA LEU A 269 -2.02 38.04 -24.47
C LEU A 269 -2.54 38.52 -23.11
N ASP A 270 -2.81 37.63 -22.14
CA ASP A 270 -3.38 38.03 -20.82
C ASP A 270 -2.73 37.39 -19.56
N GLY A 271 -1.67 36.58 -19.69
CA GLY A 271 -1.00 35.96 -18.52
C GLY A 271 -1.86 34.95 -17.74
N LEU A 272 -3.07 34.63 -18.21
CA LEU A 272 -3.99 33.68 -17.60
C LEU A 272 -3.76 32.26 -18.14
N VAL A 273 -3.21 31.39 -17.29
CA VAL A 273 -2.93 29.99 -17.62
C VAL A 273 -4.22 29.16 -17.58
N VAL A 274 -4.56 28.53 -18.70
CA VAL A 274 -5.72 27.62 -18.81
C VAL A 274 -5.40 26.26 -18.17
N GLN A 275 -6.43 25.64 -17.59
CA GLN A 275 -6.36 24.27 -17.09
C GLN A 275 -6.04 23.30 -18.23
N PRO A 276 -5.16 22.30 -18.03
CA PRO A 276 -4.79 21.37 -19.08
C PRO A 276 -5.97 20.48 -19.46
N SER A 277 -6.26 20.38 -20.76
CA SER A 277 -7.25 19.44 -21.28
C SER A 277 -6.69 18.02 -21.23
N TRP A 278 -7.54 17.03 -21.04
CA TRP A 278 -7.12 15.64 -20.89
C TRP A 278 -8.09 14.69 -21.56
N SER A 279 -7.58 13.53 -21.98
CA SER A 279 -8.33 12.32 -22.31
C SER A 279 -7.84 11.15 -21.49
N LEU A 280 -8.63 10.07 -21.38
CA LEU A 280 -8.21 8.83 -20.74
C LEU A 280 -6.90 8.31 -21.36
N SER A 281 -6.80 8.35 -22.69
CA SER A 281 -5.58 7.99 -23.40
C SER A 281 -4.37 8.88 -23.04
N SER A 282 -4.56 10.17 -22.82
CA SER A 282 -3.48 11.08 -22.44
C SER A 282 -3.01 10.91 -20.98
N LEU A 283 -3.92 10.53 -20.08
CA LEU A 283 -3.65 10.34 -18.65
C LEU A 283 -3.00 8.99 -18.37
N PHE A 284 -3.54 7.94 -18.98
CA PHE A 284 -3.18 6.55 -18.67
C PHE A 284 -2.36 5.86 -19.77
N GLY A 285 -2.18 6.51 -20.93
CA GLY A 285 -1.49 5.92 -22.07
C GLY A 285 -2.28 4.84 -22.81
N ARG A 286 -3.52 4.55 -22.39
CA ARG A 286 -4.37 3.48 -22.94
C ARG A 286 -5.83 3.93 -23.08
N LYS A 287 -6.58 3.23 -23.95
CA LYS A 287 -8.03 3.38 -24.13
C LYS A 287 -8.73 2.12 -23.63
N VAL A 288 -10.02 2.23 -23.34
CA VAL A 288 -10.84 1.06 -22.98
C VAL A 288 -11.48 0.51 -24.25
N TYR A 289 -11.17 -0.72 -24.61
CA TYR A 289 -11.68 -1.33 -25.85
C TYR A 289 -13.00 -2.07 -25.67
N GLU A 290 -13.21 -2.68 -24.51
CA GLU A 290 -14.39 -3.50 -24.22
C GLU A 290 -14.71 -3.51 -22.71
N LYS A 291 -15.99 -3.73 -22.36
CA LYS A 291 -16.45 -3.98 -21.00
C LYS A 291 -15.85 -5.28 -20.45
N CYS A 292 -15.58 -5.34 -19.15
CA CYS A 292 -15.29 -6.62 -18.50
C CYS A 292 -16.52 -7.52 -18.55
N SER A 293 -16.43 -8.65 -19.26
CA SER A 293 -17.56 -9.58 -19.47
C SER A 293 -18.14 -10.17 -18.18
N LEU A 294 -17.33 -10.20 -17.12
CA LEU A 294 -17.69 -10.71 -15.79
C LEU A 294 -18.23 -9.61 -14.86
N SER A 295 -18.27 -8.35 -15.31
CA SER A 295 -18.75 -7.23 -14.50
C SER A 295 -20.23 -6.96 -14.76
N GLN A 296 -20.99 -6.78 -13.67
CA GLN A 296 -22.37 -6.33 -13.73
C GLN A 296 -22.46 -4.91 -14.31
N SER A 297 -21.63 -3.99 -13.81
CA SER A 297 -21.62 -2.58 -14.22
C SER A 297 -20.20 -2.04 -14.41
N SER A 298 -20.03 -1.26 -15.49
CA SER A 298 -18.77 -0.63 -15.87
C SER A 298 -19.02 0.83 -16.24
N SER A 299 -18.94 1.71 -15.24
CA SER A 299 -19.27 3.12 -15.39
C SER A 299 -18.09 4.04 -15.07
N VAL A 300 -17.94 5.10 -15.86
CA VAL A 300 -17.00 6.20 -15.62
C VAL A 300 -17.78 7.43 -15.18
N TYR A 301 -17.31 8.08 -14.14
CA TYR A 301 -17.93 9.24 -13.54
C TYR A 301 -16.99 10.44 -13.63
N VAL A 302 -17.51 11.62 -13.97
CA VAL A 302 -16.77 12.89 -13.86
C VAL A 302 -17.44 13.74 -12.80
N HIS A 303 -16.73 14.02 -11.72
CA HIS A 303 -17.22 14.84 -10.61
C HIS A 303 -16.71 16.28 -10.73
N LEU A 304 -17.63 17.24 -10.75
CA LEU A 304 -17.33 18.66 -10.63
C LEU A 304 -17.75 19.13 -9.24
N GLU A 305 -16.77 19.54 -8.44
CA GLU A 305 -16.99 20.03 -7.07
C GLU A 305 -17.84 21.30 -7.06
N GLN A 306 -18.62 21.51 -6.00
CA GLN A 306 -19.45 22.70 -5.77
C GLN A 306 -18.72 24.03 -6.03
N ASN A 307 -17.49 24.19 -5.51
CA ASN A 307 -16.71 25.42 -5.69
C ASN A 307 -16.29 25.67 -7.14
N LEU A 308 -16.18 24.61 -7.94
CA LEU A 308 -15.93 24.73 -9.38
C LEU A 308 -17.25 25.08 -10.11
N VAL A 309 -18.34 24.38 -9.80
CA VAL A 309 -19.67 24.63 -10.40
C VAL A 309 -20.11 26.08 -10.19
N SER A 310 -19.86 26.66 -9.01
CA SER A 310 -20.22 28.06 -8.73
C SER A 310 -19.45 29.08 -9.57
N LYS A 311 -18.21 28.76 -9.97
CA LYS A 311 -17.45 29.60 -10.91
C LYS A 311 -17.92 29.41 -12.34
N LEU A 312 -18.43 28.24 -12.68
CA LEU A 312 -18.89 27.91 -14.02
C LEU A 312 -20.26 28.53 -14.34
N LYS A 313 -21.19 28.59 -13.38
CA LYS A 313 -22.55 29.14 -13.58
C LYS A 313 -22.61 30.65 -13.81
N LYS A 314 -21.59 31.42 -13.46
CA LYS A 314 -21.51 32.87 -13.76
C LYS A 314 -21.48 33.21 -15.26
N GLY A 315 -21.49 32.22 -16.16
CA GLY A 315 -21.43 32.39 -17.62
C GLY A 315 -22.54 31.73 -18.43
N ASP A 316 -23.80 31.72 -17.96
CA ASP A 316 -24.98 31.17 -18.66
C ASP A 316 -24.83 29.69 -19.06
N ILE A 317 -24.79 28.80 -18.06
CA ILE A 317 -24.90 27.36 -18.29
C ILE A 317 -26.38 26.99 -18.21
N SER A 318 -26.96 26.52 -19.32
CA SER A 318 -28.16 25.70 -19.27
C SER A 318 -27.83 24.42 -18.50
N GLU A 319 -28.47 24.26 -17.35
CA GLU A 319 -28.14 23.26 -16.35
C GLU A 319 -28.08 21.84 -16.94
N GLY A 320 -26.91 21.19 -16.85
CA GLY A 320 -26.72 19.79 -17.29
C GLY A 320 -26.17 19.61 -18.71
N SER A 321 -25.83 20.68 -19.43
CA SER A 321 -25.14 20.54 -20.72
C SER A 321 -23.68 20.09 -20.54
N TRP A 322 -23.31 18.97 -21.16
CA TRP A 322 -21.91 18.47 -21.25
C TRP A 322 -21.02 19.33 -22.17
N LYS A 323 -21.64 20.31 -22.85
CA LYS A 323 -20.97 21.37 -23.60
C LYS A 323 -21.35 22.72 -23.00
N SER A 324 -20.39 23.36 -22.37
CA SER A 324 -20.51 24.72 -21.87
C SER A 324 -19.54 25.64 -22.66
N PRO A 325 -19.69 26.97 -22.55
CA PRO A 325 -18.69 27.90 -23.06
C PRO A 325 -17.32 27.70 -22.40
N THR A 326 -17.27 27.21 -21.16
CA THR A 326 -16.05 27.07 -20.34
C THR A 326 -15.33 25.73 -20.54
N PHE A 327 -16.08 24.65 -20.74
CA PHE A 327 -15.55 23.30 -20.94
C PHE A 327 -16.42 22.48 -21.90
N GLU A 328 -15.84 21.45 -22.50
CA GLU A 328 -16.54 20.51 -23.36
C GLU A 328 -16.05 19.09 -23.11
N MET A 329 -16.99 18.16 -22.96
CA MET A 329 -16.70 16.72 -22.92
C MET A 329 -16.83 16.10 -24.32
N SER A 330 -15.97 15.15 -24.65
CA SER A 330 -15.94 14.50 -25.97
C SER A 330 -17.17 13.62 -26.24
N LEU A 331 -17.79 13.09 -25.19
CA LEU A 331 -18.93 12.18 -25.24
C LEU A 331 -20.12 12.76 -24.45
N PRO A 332 -21.37 12.47 -24.84
CA PRO A 332 -22.54 12.81 -24.04
C PRO A 332 -22.66 11.85 -22.83
N PRO A 333 -23.03 12.37 -21.64
CA PRO A 333 -23.29 11.55 -20.45
C PRO A 333 -24.59 10.77 -20.60
N VAL A 334 -24.66 9.60 -19.98
CA VAL A 334 -25.89 8.79 -19.88
C VAL A 334 -26.84 9.41 -18.85
N ARG A 335 -26.28 9.83 -17.71
CA ARG A 335 -27.01 10.47 -16.61
C ARG A 335 -26.20 11.64 -16.05
N VAL A 336 -26.91 12.66 -15.57
CA VAL A 336 -26.35 13.79 -14.84
C VAL A 336 -27.00 13.81 -13.47
N ILE A 337 -26.21 13.51 -12.44
CA ILE A 337 -26.67 13.39 -11.06
C ILE A 337 -26.26 14.67 -10.33
N LYS A 338 -27.23 15.31 -9.67
CA LYS A 338 -27.01 16.54 -8.89
C LYS A 338 -27.11 16.23 -7.40
N GLU A 339 -26.38 16.99 -6.60
CA GLU A 339 -26.48 16.93 -5.15
C GLU A 339 -27.84 17.51 -4.66
N GLU A 340 -28.50 16.80 -3.74
CA GLU A 340 -29.85 17.14 -3.27
C GLU A 340 -29.80 18.18 -2.14
N TYR A 341 -28.87 18.03 -1.18
CA TYR A 341 -28.73 18.91 -0.02
C TYR A 341 -27.58 19.91 -0.19
N GLY A 342 -27.95 21.19 -0.14
CA GLY A 342 -27.11 22.37 -0.01
C GLY A 342 -28.02 23.53 0.39
N SER A 343 -27.53 24.53 1.13
CA SER A 343 -28.32 25.73 1.42
C SER A 343 -28.88 26.31 0.10
N VAL A 344 -30.08 26.91 0.12
CA VAL A 344 -30.81 27.36 -1.08
C VAL A 344 -30.00 28.34 -1.97
N GLU A 345 -28.92 28.92 -1.41
CA GLU A 345 -28.03 29.87 -2.08
C GLU A 345 -26.70 29.27 -2.58
N GLU A 346 -26.41 28.00 -2.26
CA GLU A 346 -25.14 27.35 -2.58
C GLU A 346 -25.23 26.43 -3.81
N ASP A 347 -24.28 26.57 -4.73
CA ASP A 347 -24.25 25.76 -5.95
C ASP A 347 -23.93 24.29 -5.67
N LYS A 348 -24.79 23.39 -6.15
CA LYS A 348 -24.67 21.94 -5.96
C LYS A 348 -23.53 21.32 -6.76
N SER A 349 -22.85 20.30 -6.21
CA SER A 349 -21.91 19.50 -7.02
C SER A 349 -22.65 18.70 -8.10
N ILE A 350 -21.94 18.38 -9.19
CA ILE A 350 -22.50 17.69 -10.35
C ILE A 350 -21.64 16.48 -10.71
N LEU A 351 -22.30 15.34 -10.92
CA LEU A 351 -21.68 14.09 -11.33
C LEU A 351 -22.22 13.66 -12.70
N PHE A 352 -21.33 13.43 -13.66
CA PHE A 352 -21.67 12.95 -14.99
C PHE A 352 -21.34 11.47 -15.12
N GLU A 353 -22.32 10.63 -15.47
CA GLU A 353 -22.13 9.18 -15.67
C GLU A 353 -21.97 8.82 -17.14
N PHE A 354 -21.01 7.95 -17.43
CA PHE A 354 -20.72 7.39 -18.75
C PHE A 354 -20.65 5.86 -18.66
N SER A 355 -21.43 5.13 -19.48
CA SER A 355 -21.41 3.67 -19.54
C SER A 355 -20.45 3.16 -20.63
N ILE A 356 -19.71 2.08 -20.33
CA ILE A 356 -18.77 1.41 -21.27
C ILE A 356 -19.47 0.31 -22.09
N GLU A 357 -20.74 -0.02 -21.81
CA GLU A 357 -21.42 -1.22 -22.35
C GLU A 357 -21.47 -1.33 -23.88
N ASN A 358 -21.56 -0.21 -24.59
CA ASN A 358 -21.75 -0.18 -26.04
C ASN A 358 -20.44 -0.07 -26.85
N TYR A 359 -19.27 -0.11 -26.19
CA TYR A 359 -17.98 0.11 -26.84
C TYR A 359 -17.28 -1.22 -27.16
N THR A 360 -16.63 -1.27 -28.33
CA THR A 360 -15.96 -2.47 -28.87
C THR A 360 -14.59 -2.10 -29.44
N GLN A 361 -13.78 -3.10 -29.81
CA GLN A 361 -12.42 -2.87 -30.33
C GLN A 361 -12.34 -1.91 -31.53
N SER A 362 -13.37 -1.87 -32.37
CA SER A 362 -13.45 -0.96 -33.53
C SER A 362 -13.74 0.50 -33.14
N LYS A 363 -14.40 0.72 -32.00
CA LYS A 363 -14.71 2.03 -31.44
C LYS A 363 -14.39 2.02 -29.95
N PRO A 364 -13.11 2.24 -29.57
CA PRO A 364 -12.72 2.27 -28.17
C PRO A 364 -13.33 3.46 -27.43
N PHE A 365 -13.61 3.27 -26.16
CA PHE A 365 -14.01 4.33 -25.24
C PHE A 365 -12.81 5.17 -24.82
N ASP A 366 -12.88 6.48 -25.10
CA ASP A 366 -11.88 7.47 -24.73
C ASP A 366 -12.59 8.78 -24.35
N LEU A 367 -12.84 8.95 -23.06
CA LEU A 367 -13.45 10.16 -22.52
C LEU A 367 -12.42 11.28 -22.48
N GLY A 368 -12.76 12.42 -23.06
CA GLY A 368 -11.95 13.63 -23.08
C GLY A 368 -12.69 14.80 -22.43
N PHE A 369 -11.95 15.59 -21.67
CA PHE A 369 -12.39 16.83 -21.05
C PHE A 369 -11.53 17.98 -21.55
N ARG A 370 -12.14 18.93 -22.25
CA ARG A 370 -11.47 20.08 -22.85
C ARG A 370 -11.85 21.38 -22.15
N TRP A 371 -10.86 22.10 -21.65
CA TRP A 371 -11.03 23.46 -21.13
C TRP A 371 -10.96 24.48 -22.27
N LYS A 372 -11.92 25.42 -22.30
CA LYS A 372 -11.98 26.52 -23.28
C LYS A 372 -11.58 27.86 -22.67
N LEU A 373 -11.90 28.07 -21.40
CA LEU A 373 -11.61 29.30 -20.66
C LEU A 373 -10.83 28.99 -19.36
N PRO A 374 -9.98 29.91 -18.88
CA PRO A 374 -9.27 29.74 -17.62
C PRO A 374 -10.23 29.85 -16.43
N VAL A 375 -10.20 28.85 -15.53
CA VAL A 375 -11.01 28.83 -14.30
C VAL A 375 -10.10 28.53 -13.11
N ARG A 376 -10.29 29.29 -12.02
CA ARG A 376 -9.63 29.07 -10.73
C ARG A 376 -10.68 28.87 -9.64
N TRP A 377 -10.49 27.82 -8.85
CA TRP A 377 -11.32 27.48 -7.70
C TRP A 377 -10.43 26.90 -6.60
N SER A 378 -11.02 26.62 -5.44
CA SER A 378 -10.38 25.95 -4.31
C SER A 378 -11.22 24.76 -3.89
N SER A 379 -10.59 23.63 -3.57
CA SER A 379 -11.30 22.46 -3.05
C SER A 379 -11.74 22.67 -1.60
N LYS A 380 -12.73 21.89 -1.13
CA LYS A 380 -13.22 21.97 0.26
C LYS A 380 -12.15 21.42 1.20
N LEU A 381 -11.70 22.26 2.14
CA LEU A 381 -10.64 21.93 3.08
C LEU A 381 -11.22 21.29 4.35
N ALA A 382 -10.44 20.44 5.00
CA ALA A 382 -10.78 19.95 6.35
C ALA A 382 -10.85 21.14 7.36
N PRO A 383 -11.57 20.99 8.48
CA PRO A 383 -11.77 22.10 9.43
C PRO A 383 -10.46 22.70 9.94
N LEU A 384 -9.48 21.85 10.26
CA LEU A 384 -8.12 22.26 10.59
C LEU A 384 -7.15 21.53 9.66
N HIS A 385 -6.12 22.25 9.21
CA HIS A 385 -4.96 21.67 8.57
C HIS A 385 -4.00 21.15 9.63
N ALA A 386 -3.69 19.86 9.58
CA ALA A 386 -2.75 19.23 10.49
C ALA A 386 -1.38 19.07 9.82
N SER A 387 -0.34 19.57 10.47
CA SER A 387 1.05 19.44 10.07
C SER A 387 1.90 18.98 11.25
N ARG A 388 2.98 18.27 10.97
CA ARG A 388 3.86 17.67 11.98
C ARG A 388 5.31 17.91 11.60
N PHE A 389 6.13 18.28 12.59
CA PHE A 389 7.56 18.55 12.39
C PHE A 389 8.38 18.26 13.64
N LEU A 390 9.69 18.09 13.46
CA LEU A 390 10.66 17.93 14.54
C LEU A 390 11.22 19.30 14.96
N MET A 391 11.45 19.47 16.25
CA MET A 391 12.08 20.63 16.87
C MET A 391 13.30 20.19 17.68
N GLY A 392 14.24 21.11 17.88
CA GLY A 392 15.47 20.86 18.62
C GLY A 392 16.62 20.35 17.74
N SER A 393 17.82 20.34 18.31
CA SER A 393 19.05 19.92 17.64
C SER A 393 19.87 19.06 18.59
N GLY A 394 20.41 17.95 18.09
CA GLY A 394 21.22 17.02 18.89
C GLY A 394 20.56 15.66 19.09
N ASN A 395 21.07 14.91 20.07
CA ASN A 395 20.59 13.57 20.42
C ASN A 395 19.67 13.54 21.64
N VAL A 396 19.71 14.60 22.44
CA VAL A 396 18.96 14.78 23.68
C VAL A 396 18.13 16.05 23.58
N GLY A 397 16.90 16.04 24.09
CA GLY A 397 16.03 17.21 24.13
C GLY A 397 15.46 17.60 22.76
N GLY A 398 15.18 16.61 21.90
CA GLY A 398 14.36 16.83 20.71
C GLY A 398 12.90 17.04 21.09
N ALA A 399 12.08 17.58 20.20
CA ALA A 399 10.64 17.63 20.39
C ALA A 399 9.86 17.33 19.12
N ILE A 400 8.74 16.62 19.24
CA ILE A 400 7.76 16.39 18.18
C ILE A 400 6.67 17.44 18.36
N ALA A 401 6.42 18.23 17.32
CA ALA A 401 5.34 19.20 17.28
C ALA A 401 4.26 18.77 16.29
N ILE A 402 3.00 18.81 16.73
CA ILE A 402 1.80 18.65 15.89
C ILE A 402 1.08 20.00 15.89
N SER A 403 1.02 20.65 14.73
CA SER A 403 0.38 21.94 14.53
C SER A 403 -0.94 21.77 13.78
N LEU A 404 -2.01 22.27 14.38
CA LEU A 404 -3.35 22.34 13.83
C LEU A 404 -3.66 23.80 13.54
N THR A 405 -3.86 24.15 12.28
CA THR A 405 -4.15 25.54 11.86
C THR A 405 -5.52 25.62 11.20
N THR A 406 -6.29 26.64 11.55
CA THR A 406 -7.61 26.89 10.94
C THR A 406 -7.48 27.12 9.43
N THR A 407 -8.35 26.48 8.65
CA THR A 407 -8.47 26.75 7.22
C THR A 407 -9.52 27.86 7.04
N LYS A 408 -9.11 29.01 6.46
CA LYS A 408 -9.96 30.22 6.33
C LYS A 408 -11.25 30.05 5.50
N ILE A 409 -11.58 28.84 5.06
CA ILE A 409 -12.60 28.54 4.03
C ILE A 409 -13.80 27.74 4.62
N SER A 410 -13.82 27.40 5.91
CA SER A 410 -15.05 26.90 6.54
C SER A 410 -15.99 28.07 6.89
N ASP A 411 -16.62 28.66 5.87
CA ASP A 411 -17.73 29.62 6.05
C ASP A 411 -18.97 28.96 6.70
N ASN A 412 -19.00 27.62 6.81
CA ASN A 412 -20.01 26.92 7.59
C ASN A 412 -19.57 26.74 9.04
N LYS A 413 -20.22 27.52 9.90
CA LYS A 413 -20.23 27.46 11.38
C LYS A 413 -20.82 26.13 11.89
N GLN A 414 -20.30 24.98 11.45
CA GLN A 414 -20.57 23.70 12.11
C GLN A 414 -19.57 23.53 13.23
N CYS A 415 -19.78 24.28 14.29
CA CYS A 415 -19.15 24.02 15.57
C CYS A 415 -20.19 23.38 16.48
N ALA A 416 -19.83 22.34 17.21
CA ALA A 416 -20.73 21.77 18.21
C ALA A 416 -21.05 22.86 19.24
N THR A 417 -22.33 23.22 19.36
CA THR A 417 -22.78 24.25 20.31
C THR A 417 -22.84 23.66 21.71
N ALA A 418 -22.04 24.18 22.64
CA ALA A 418 -22.24 23.90 24.06
C ALA A 418 -23.49 24.61 24.60
N VAL A 419 -23.98 24.13 25.75
CA VAL A 419 -25.11 24.72 26.51
C VAL A 419 -24.85 26.21 26.86
N ASP A 420 -23.59 26.63 26.93
CA ASP A 420 -23.16 28.01 27.22
C ASP A 420 -23.04 28.93 25.98
N GLY A 421 -23.49 28.48 24.80
CA GLY A 421 -23.49 29.29 23.57
C GLY A 421 -22.11 29.48 22.91
N LYS A 422 -21.04 28.88 23.44
CA LYS A 422 -19.71 28.85 22.79
C LYS A 422 -19.53 27.54 22.01
N GLY A 423 -19.24 27.68 20.71
CA GLY A 423 -18.95 26.54 19.83
C GLY A 423 -17.58 25.92 20.14
N PHE A 424 -17.53 24.59 20.17
CA PHE A 424 -16.29 23.83 20.30
C PHE A 424 -16.14 22.84 19.15
N LEU A 425 -14.89 22.39 18.98
CA LEU A 425 -14.44 21.44 17.99
C LEU A 425 -13.67 20.34 18.71
N ARG A 426 -14.10 19.08 18.56
CA ARG A 426 -13.33 17.92 19.03
C ARG A 426 -12.38 17.42 17.95
N VAL A 427 -11.11 17.23 18.32
CA VAL A 427 -10.07 16.67 17.45
C VAL A 427 -9.46 15.47 18.15
N SER A 428 -9.49 14.31 17.49
CA SER A 428 -8.86 13.08 17.97
C SER A 428 -7.56 12.82 17.22
N ILE A 429 -6.47 12.66 17.95
CA ILE A 429 -5.12 12.44 17.44
C ILE A 429 -4.66 11.05 17.88
N PHE A 430 -4.34 10.21 16.91
CA PHE A 430 -3.69 8.92 17.12
C PHE A 430 -2.25 8.99 16.63
N HIS A 431 -1.31 8.74 17.52
CA HIS A 431 0.10 8.84 17.24
C HIS A 431 0.85 7.59 17.69
N VAL A 432 1.59 6.98 16.76
CA VAL A 432 2.51 5.87 17.02
C VAL A 432 3.95 6.35 16.87
N VAL A 433 4.80 5.98 17.82
CA VAL A 433 6.22 6.32 17.86
C VAL A 433 7.04 5.04 18.06
N PRO A 434 8.02 4.74 17.18
CA PRO A 434 8.89 3.58 17.36
C PRO A 434 9.68 3.62 18.67
N TRP A 435 10.05 2.44 19.17
CA TRP A 435 10.70 2.29 20.49
C TRP A 435 12.04 3.03 20.63
N TYR A 436 12.76 3.21 19.52
CA TYR A 436 14.04 3.94 19.50
C TYR A 436 13.88 5.46 19.61
N VAL A 437 12.66 5.98 19.67
CA VAL A 437 12.36 7.38 19.99
C VAL A 437 11.68 7.41 21.35
N LYS A 438 12.40 7.87 22.38
CA LYS A 438 11.96 7.85 23.77
C LYS A 438 11.19 9.12 24.07
N VAL A 439 9.86 9.07 23.95
CA VAL A 439 8.99 10.24 24.13
C VAL A 439 8.62 10.42 25.60
N TYR A 440 8.79 11.64 26.10
CA TYR A 440 8.39 12.04 27.44
C TYR A 440 6.97 12.60 27.43
N TYR A 441 5.96 11.74 27.48
CA TYR A 441 4.55 12.16 27.41
C TYR A 441 4.11 13.16 28.49
N HIS A 442 4.79 13.18 29.65
CA HIS A 442 4.53 14.15 30.72
C HIS A 442 4.95 15.59 30.36
N THR A 443 5.73 15.78 29.29
CA THR A 443 6.19 17.10 28.81
C THR A 443 5.21 17.75 27.82
N LEU A 444 4.04 17.15 27.61
CA LEU A 444 3.01 17.65 26.70
C LEU A 444 2.66 19.10 27.03
N LYS A 445 2.98 20.01 26.11
CA LYS A 445 2.58 21.42 26.17
C LYS A 445 1.65 21.72 25.01
N ILE A 446 0.58 22.44 25.29
CA ILE A 446 -0.40 22.88 24.28
C ILE A 446 -0.34 24.40 24.19
N PHE A 447 -0.03 24.90 23.00
CA PHE A 447 0.00 26.31 22.68
C PHE A 447 -1.24 26.64 21.85
N LEU A 448 -2.10 27.53 22.34
CA LEU A 448 -3.21 28.09 21.55
C LEU A 448 -2.86 29.52 21.17
N ASP A 449 -2.81 29.81 19.86
CA ASP A 449 -2.47 31.13 19.32
C ASP A 449 -1.20 31.73 19.95
N GLY A 450 -0.18 30.88 20.11
CA GLY A 450 1.13 31.22 20.70
C GLY A 450 1.17 31.26 22.24
N HIS A 451 0.05 31.11 22.93
CA HIS A 451 -0.02 31.14 24.39
C HIS A 451 -0.13 29.73 24.97
N VAL A 452 0.70 29.43 25.97
CA VAL A 452 0.62 28.16 26.70
C VAL A 452 -0.68 28.13 27.49
N LYS A 453 -1.45 27.05 27.34
CA LYS A 453 -2.65 26.80 28.15
C LYS A 453 -2.47 25.56 29.01
N SER A 454 -3.24 25.49 30.10
CA SER A 454 -3.32 24.30 30.93
C SER A 454 -3.88 23.13 30.12
N VAL A 455 -3.24 21.97 30.28
CA VAL A 455 -3.59 20.74 29.58
C VAL A 455 -4.96 20.22 30.04
N GLU A 456 -5.29 20.40 31.32
CA GLU A 456 -6.52 19.92 31.96
C GLU A 456 -7.80 20.56 31.40
N ASP A 457 -7.70 21.80 30.92
CA ASP A 457 -8.85 22.53 30.37
C ASP A 457 -9.20 22.12 28.94
N ILE A 458 -8.24 21.52 28.21
CA ILE A 458 -8.32 21.26 26.76
C ILE A 458 -8.48 19.78 26.48
N ILE A 459 -7.81 18.91 27.24
CA ILE A 459 -7.83 17.46 27.01
C ILE A 459 -9.12 16.88 27.60
N GLU A 460 -9.95 16.27 26.74
CA GLU A 460 -11.10 15.50 27.21
C GLU A 460 -10.71 14.07 27.57
N LYS A 461 -9.83 13.46 26.74
CA LYS A 461 -9.40 12.07 26.88
C LYS A 461 -7.96 11.93 26.45
N VAL A 462 -7.16 11.25 27.26
CA VAL A 462 -5.79 10.89 26.93
C VAL A 462 -5.53 9.44 27.33
N ARG A 463 -4.90 8.69 26.44
CA ARG A 463 -4.37 7.36 26.72
C ARG A 463 -2.99 7.28 26.11
N VAL A 464 -2.02 6.93 26.96
CA VAL A 464 -0.63 6.81 26.56
C VAL A 464 -0.14 5.42 26.94
N SER A 465 0.59 4.79 26.03
CA SER A 465 1.42 3.63 26.30
C SER A 465 2.84 4.02 25.94
N PRO A 466 3.76 4.18 26.92
CA PRO A 466 5.16 4.44 26.64
C PRO A 466 5.79 3.33 25.78
N SER A 467 6.82 3.68 25.01
CA SER A 467 7.62 2.68 24.31
C SER A 467 8.46 1.87 25.27
N GLU A 468 8.65 0.59 24.95
CA GLU A 468 9.60 -0.29 25.63
C GLU A 468 10.67 -0.75 24.64
N ASP A 469 11.93 -0.61 25.04
CA ASP A 469 13.09 -0.89 24.19
C ASP A 469 13.01 -2.31 23.60
N LYS A 470 12.92 -2.40 22.26
CA LYS A 470 12.80 -3.65 21.49
C LYS A 470 11.56 -4.52 21.78
N VAL A 471 10.60 -4.01 22.55
CA VAL A 471 9.38 -4.75 22.91
C VAL A 471 8.15 -4.15 22.26
N SER A 472 7.90 -2.84 22.42
CA SER A 472 6.67 -2.22 21.93
C SER A 472 6.88 -0.75 21.53
N PRO A 473 6.14 -0.25 20.51
CA PRO A 473 6.16 1.16 20.17
C PRO A 473 5.34 1.98 21.18
N GLY A 474 5.68 3.26 21.27
CA GLY A 474 4.91 4.23 22.04
C GLY A 474 3.62 4.61 21.31
N ILE A 475 2.53 4.72 22.06
CA ILE A 475 1.20 5.07 21.55
C ILE A 475 0.67 6.26 22.34
N MET A 476 0.10 7.23 21.64
CA MET A 476 -0.72 8.28 22.22
C MET A 476 -2.03 8.40 21.47
N GLU A 477 -3.13 8.19 22.19
CA GLU A 477 -4.49 8.51 21.77
C GLU A 477 -4.92 9.75 22.56
N LEU A 478 -5.26 10.84 21.87
CA LEU A 478 -5.54 12.14 22.49
C LEU A 478 -6.77 12.80 21.85
N THR A 479 -7.78 13.16 22.65
CA THR A 479 -8.91 13.98 22.21
C THR A 479 -8.80 15.35 22.87
N VAL A 480 -8.65 16.38 22.05
CA VAL A 480 -8.64 17.77 22.47
C VAL A 480 -9.93 18.48 22.09
N ARG A 481 -10.42 19.33 22.99
CA ARG A 481 -11.54 20.23 22.78
C ARG A 481 -11.00 21.63 22.52
N LEU A 482 -11.12 22.08 21.28
CA LEU A 482 -10.71 23.41 20.86
C LEU A 482 -11.93 24.31 20.74
N ALA A 483 -11.80 25.57 21.14
CA ALA A 483 -12.83 26.57 20.88
C ALA A 483 -12.75 27.02 19.40
N CYS A 484 -13.89 27.35 18.80
CA CYS A 484 -13.95 27.64 17.36
C CYS A 484 -13.31 28.97 16.93
N ASP A 485 -12.97 29.84 17.87
CA ASP A 485 -12.24 31.08 17.66
C ASP A 485 -10.72 30.89 17.57
N VAL A 486 -10.21 29.72 17.99
CA VAL A 486 -8.78 29.40 17.97
C VAL A 486 -8.27 29.30 16.53
N LYS A 487 -7.23 30.07 16.21
CA LYS A 487 -6.64 30.06 14.85
C LYS A 487 -5.59 28.96 14.70
N SER A 488 -4.85 28.68 15.75
CA SER A 488 -3.76 27.71 15.76
C SER A 488 -3.64 27.00 17.10
N ALA A 489 -3.47 25.69 17.07
CA ALA A 489 -3.17 24.86 18.22
C ALA A 489 -1.92 24.03 17.93
N VAL A 490 -0.88 24.17 18.74
CA VAL A 490 0.37 23.42 18.59
C VAL A 490 0.58 22.56 19.83
N LEU A 491 0.72 21.25 19.63
CA LEU A 491 1.02 20.29 20.68
C LEU A 491 2.49 19.89 20.56
N THR A 492 3.25 20.01 21.64
CA THR A 492 4.67 19.65 21.65
C THR A 492 4.98 18.59 22.70
N LEU A 493 5.79 17.61 22.31
CA LEU A 493 6.27 16.52 23.18
C LEU A 493 7.78 16.41 23.07
N GLU A 494 8.49 16.41 24.18
CA GLU A 494 9.95 16.24 24.21
C GLU A 494 10.31 14.74 24.06
N PHE A 495 11.40 14.45 23.39
CA PHE A 495 11.90 13.10 23.18
C PHE A 495 13.44 13.03 23.09
N ASP A 496 13.97 11.86 23.42
CA ASP A 496 15.38 11.52 23.24
C ASP A 496 15.56 10.42 22.21
N LYS A 497 16.71 10.43 21.52
CA LYS A 497 17.07 9.42 20.54
C LYS A 497 17.71 8.22 21.22
N GLY A 498 17.19 7.03 20.96
CA GLY A 498 17.76 5.77 21.41
C GLY A 498 19.06 5.45 20.68
N PHE A 499 19.94 4.71 21.35
CA PHE A 499 21.11 4.10 20.72
C PHE A 499 20.73 2.74 20.17
N LEU A 500 20.96 2.55 18.89
CA LEU A 500 20.75 1.29 18.20
C LEU A 500 22.06 0.50 18.12
N HIS A 501 21.93 -0.82 18.12
CA HIS A 501 23.03 -1.70 17.75
C HIS A 501 23.29 -1.61 16.25
N ILE A 502 24.50 -1.98 15.83
CA ILE A 502 24.89 -1.96 14.42
C ILE A 502 23.97 -2.78 13.51
N ASP A 503 23.47 -3.92 14.02
CA ASP A 503 22.60 -4.83 13.28
C ASP A 503 21.16 -4.31 13.14
N GLU A 504 20.81 -3.24 13.87
CA GLU A 504 19.48 -2.61 13.85
C GLU A 504 19.41 -1.45 12.85
N TYR A 505 20.55 -1.03 12.30
CA TYR A 505 20.58 -0.02 11.26
C TYR A 505 20.12 -0.60 9.93
N PRO A 506 19.31 0.15 9.16
CA PRO A 506 19.09 -0.18 7.76
C PRO A 506 20.41 -0.11 6.97
N PRO A 507 20.47 -0.69 5.75
CA PRO A 507 21.66 -0.62 4.89
C PRO A 507 22.16 0.80 4.63
N ASP A 508 21.28 1.80 4.64
CA ASP A 508 21.61 3.23 4.60
C ASP A 508 21.32 3.88 5.97
N ALA A 509 22.33 3.88 6.84
CA ALA A 509 22.23 4.43 8.18
C ALA A 509 22.14 5.97 8.20
N ASP A 510 22.71 6.64 7.19
CA ASP A 510 22.82 8.11 7.13
C ASP A 510 21.47 8.77 6.81
N GLN A 511 20.55 8.05 6.16
CA GLN A 511 19.21 8.55 5.87
C GLN A 511 18.42 8.91 7.15
N GLY A 512 18.64 8.20 8.27
CA GLY A 512 17.84 8.34 9.49
C GLY A 512 16.51 7.58 9.42
N PHE A 513 15.77 7.50 10.53
CA PHE A 513 14.62 6.62 10.73
C PHE A 513 13.27 7.32 10.61
N ASP A 514 12.29 6.64 10.02
CA ASP A 514 10.96 7.17 9.78
C ASP A 514 10.00 6.89 10.94
N ILE A 515 9.39 7.94 11.50
CA ILE A 515 8.24 7.83 12.40
C ILE A 515 6.96 7.89 11.55
N PRO A 516 6.05 6.91 11.65
CA PRO A 516 4.81 6.91 10.87
C PRO A 516 3.96 8.16 11.12
N SER A 517 3.13 8.49 10.12
CA SER A 517 2.17 9.59 10.19
C SER A 517 1.22 9.43 11.38
N ALA A 518 0.93 10.54 12.06
CA ALA A 518 -0.18 10.60 13.02
C ALA A 518 -1.51 10.77 12.27
N VAL A 519 -2.56 10.12 12.77
CA VAL A 519 -3.93 10.21 12.24
C VAL A 519 -4.68 11.27 13.04
N VAL A 520 -5.29 12.22 12.35
CA VAL A 520 -6.10 13.30 12.93
C VAL A 520 -7.52 13.17 12.40
N SER A 521 -8.45 12.90 13.30
CA SER A 521 -9.87 12.70 13.02
C SER A 521 -10.73 13.80 13.63
N PHE A 522 -11.73 14.24 12.87
CA PHE A 522 -12.73 15.25 13.26
C PHE A 522 -14.09 14.57 13.38
N PRO A 523 -14.42 13.94 14.52
CA PRO A 523 -15.61 13.11 14.66
C PRO A 523 -16.95 13.86 14.50
N GLU A 524 -16.95 15.18 14.69
CA GLU A 524 -18.14 16.02 14.58
C GLU A 524 -18.44 16.45 13.14
N PHE A 525 -17.50 16.22 12.21
CA PHE A 525 -17.60 16.63 10.82
C PHE A 525 -17.73 15.40 9.96
N THR A 526 -18.89 15.24 9.35
CA THR A 526 -19.17 14.13 8.44
C THR A 526 -19.14 14.59 7.00
N THR A 527 -18.52 13.76 6.15
CA THR A 527 -18.52 13.94 4.69
C THR A 527 -19.43 12.89 4.08
N SER A 528 -20.35 13.36 3.25
CA SER A 528 -21.20 12.56 2.38
C SER A 528 -21.50 13.39 1.12
N LEU A 529 -21.86 12.73 0.03
CA LEU A 529 -22.43 13.35 -1.16
C LEU A 529 -23.85 12.82 -1.29
N HIS A 530 -24.84 13.64 -0.91
CA HIS A 530 -26.25 13.29 -1.05
C HIS A 530 -26.69 13.50 -2.49
N LEU A 531 -26.65 12.44 -3.29
CA LEU A 531 -27.02 12.45 -4.70
C LEU A 531 -28.53 12.23 -4.86
N ALA A 532 -29.20 13.06 -5.67
CA ALA A 532 -30.61 12.85 -6.01
C ALA A 532 -30.75 11.59 -6.88
N GLU A 533 -31.31 10.51 -6.32
CA GLU A 533 -31.52 9.25 -7.02
C GLU A 533 -32.89 9.20 -7.70
N ASP A 534 -32.90 8.84 -8.99
CA ASP A 534 -34.10 8.35 -9.65
C ASP A 534 -34.34 6.90 -9.18
N ASN A 535 -35.58 6.57 -8.79
CA ASN A 535 -36.02 5.29 -8.20
C ASN A 535 -35.78 4.01 -9.05
N SER A 536 -34.94 4.03 -10.09
CA SER A 536 -34.68 2.89 -10.99
C SER A 536 -33.34 2.17 -10.69
N THR A 537 -33.40 1.27 -9.71
CA THR A 537 -33.03 -0.17 -9.79
C THR A 537 -31.61 -0.67 -10.13
N ILE A 538 -30.51 0.06 -9.96
CA ILE A 538 -29.19 -0.55 -9.65
C ILE A 538 -28.40 0.42 -8.75
N THR A 539 -28.29 0.12 -7.46
CA THR A 539 -27.42 0.87 -6.54
C THR A 539 -25.96 0.58 -6.89
N VAL A 540 -25.35 1.43 -7.72
CA VAL A 540 -23.94 1.26 -8.09
C VAL A 540 -23.07 1.44 -6.83
N PRO A 541 -22.18 0.50 -6.48
CA PRO A 541 -21.49 0.51 -5.19
C PRO A 541 -20.69 1.77 -4.88
N ILE A 542 -20.06 2.40 -5.88
CA ILE A 542 -19.32 3.65 -5.66
C ILE A 542 -20.25 4.78 -5.17
N LEU A 543 -21.49 4.86 -5.66
CA LEU A 543 -22.42 5.94 -5.31
C LEU A 543 -22.92 5.78 -3.88
N SER A 544 -23.24 4.56 -3.45
CA SER A 544 -23.63 4.28 -2.07
C SER A 544 -22.49 4.58 -1.09
N LYS A 545 -21.24 4.33 -1.48
CA LYS A 545 -20.05 4.69 -0.68
C LYS A 545 -19.86 6.20 -0.56
N LEU A 546 -20.18 6.96 -1.60
CA LEU A 546 -20.12 8.43 -1.56
C LEU A 546 -21.23 9.03 -0.69
N GLN A 547 -22.39 8.40 -0.61
CA GLN A 547 -23.50 8.82 0.25
C GLN A 547 -23.29 8.46 1.73
N TYR A 548 -22.50 7.43 2.03
CA TYR A 548 -22.26 6.99 3.40
C TYR A 548 -21.50 8.05 4.22
N GLU A 549 -22.11 8.50 5.32
CA GLU A 549 -21.52 9.50 6.20
C GLU A 549 -20.28 8.95 6.92
N ARG A 550 -19.15 9.63 6.74
CA ARG A 550 -17.88 9.28 7.41
C ARG A 550 -17.28 10.50 8.10
N PRO A 551 -16.63 10.32 9.27
CA PRO A 551 -15.88 11.42 9.88
C PRO A 551 -14.73 11.85 8.97
N VAL A 552 -14.40 13.14 8.98
CA VAL A 552 -13.23 13.67 8.27
C VAL A 552 -11.97 13.15 8.95
N VAL A 553 -11.08 12.53 8.17
CA VAL A 553 -9.78 12.04 8.63
C VAL A 553 -8.67 12.62 7.77
N SER A 554 -7.57 12.99 8.42
CA SER A 554 -6.35 13.48 7.77
C SER A 554 -5.11 12.82 8.35
N TYR A 555 -4.10 12.64 7.51
CA TYR A 555 -2.80 12.09 7.89
C TYR A 555 -1.74 13.19 7.88
N THR A 556 -0.95 13.25 8.95
CA THR A 556 0.20 14.15 9.05
C THR A 556 1.43 13.60 8.32
N GLU A 557 2.51 14.37 8.30
CA GLU A 557 3.81 13.99 7.74
C GLU A 557 4.44 12.79 8.47
N VAL A 558 5.12 11.95 7.69
CA VAL A 558 6.14 11.03 8.21
C VAL A 558 7.34 11.86 8.64
N LEU A 559 7.85 11.63 9.84
CA LEU A 559 9.01 12.36 10.35
C LEU A 559 10.28 11.55 10.16
N LEU A 560 11.33 12.18 9.68
CA LEU A 560 12.65 11.57 9.54
C LEU A 560 13.53 11.99 10.73
N VAL A 561 13.89 11.03 11.58
CA VAL A 561 14.74 11.24 12.76
C VAL A 561 16.15 10.71 12.47
N PRO A 562 17.17 11.59 12.33
CA PRO A 562 18.54 11.13 12.20
C PRO A 562 19.04 10.60 13.54
N LEU A 563 19.33 9.30 13.61
CA LEU A 563 19.95 8.65 14.77
C LEU A 563 21.48 8.70 14.70
N THR A 564 22.15 8.37 15.79
CA THR A 564 23.61 8.37 15.90
C THR A 564 24.23 7.18 15.17
N THR A 565 24.59 7.39 13.91
CA THR A 565 25.25 6.38 13.08
C THR A 565 26.56 5.89 13.73
N PRO A 566 26.71 4.58 14.00
CA PRO A 566 27.94 4.02 14.55
C PRO A 566 29.06 4.04 13.49
N ASP A 567 30.31 3.89 13.94
CA ASP A 567 31.44 3.73 13.02
C ASP A 567 31.42 2.34 12.35
N PHE A 568 31.00 2.30 11.08
CA PHE A 568 30.95 1.06 10.28
C PHE A 568 32.33 0.59 9.79
N SER A 569 33.41 1.37 9.99
CA SER A 569 34.72 1.05 9.42
C SER A 569 35.37 -0.19 10.04
N MET A 570 35.21 -0.41 11.35
CA MET A 570 35.78 -1.58 12.02
C MET A 570 35.13 -2.90 11.55
N PRO A 571 33.80 -3.05 11.54
CA PRO A 571 33.13 -4.22 10.95
C PRO A 571 33.48 -4.43 9.48
N TYR A 572 33.56 -3.36 8.68
CA TYR A 572 33.96 -3.45 7.27
C TYR A 572 35.36 -4.03 7.10
N ASN A 573 36.32 -3.58 7.92
CA ASN A 573 37.68 -4.13 7.90
C ASN A 573 37.71 -5.61 8.28
N VAL A 574 36.90 -6.03 9.25
CA VAL A 574 36.79 -7.44 9.64
C VAL A 574 36.17 -8.28 8.51
N ILE A 575 35.09 -7.81 7.88
CA ILE A 575 34.42 -8.51 6.77
C ILE A 575 35.37 -8.63 5.57
N THR A 576 36.12 -7.59 5.23
CA THR A 576 37.07 -7.65 4.11
C THR A 576 38.21 -8.63 4.37
N ILE A 577 38.74 -8.70 5.60
CA ILE A 577 39.75 -9.69 6.00
C ILE A 577 39.18 -11.11 5.96
N THR A 578 37.99 -11.35 6.51
CA THR A 578 37.39 -12.70 6.52
C THR A 578 37.03 -13.16 5.12
N CYS A 579 36.43 -12.30 4.29
CA CYS A 579 36.14 -12.60 2.88
C CYS A 579 37.42 -12.90 2.08
N THR A 580 38.51 -12.15 2.31
CA THR A 580 39.78 -12.44 1.62
C THR A 580 40.39 -13.78 2.07
N VAL A 581 40.35 -14.10 3.37
CA VAL A 581 40.79 -15.41 3.88
C VAL A 581 39.95 -16.54 3.30
N LEU A 582 38.61 -16.42 3.28
CA LEU A 582 37.71 -17.41 2.71
C LEU A 582 37.91 -17.56 1.19
N ALA A 583 38.08 -16.45 0.46
CA ALA A 583 38.36 -16.49 -0.97
C ALA A 583 39.68 -17.20 -1.28
N LEU A 584 40.73 -16.95 -0.49
CA LEU A 584 42.01 -17.65 -0.62
C LEU A 584 41.87 -19.14 -0.28
N TYR A 585 41.14 -19.46 0.78
CA TYR A 585 40.87 -20.84 1.20
C TYR A 585 40.13 -21.61 0.10
N PHE A 586 38.94 -21.16 -0.29
CA PHE A 586 38.14 -21.81 -1.32
C PHE A 586 38.80 -21.78 -2.70
N GLY A 587 39.47 -20.68 -3.04
CA GLY A 587 40.26 -20.58 -4.27
C GLY A 587 41.38 -21.62 -4.30
N SER A 588 42.12 -21.79 -3.21
CA SER A 588 43.17 -22.81 -3.10
C SER A 588 42.62 -24.23 -3.13
N LEU A 589 41.48 -24.48 -2.46
CA LEU A 589 40.80 -25.77 -2.40
C LEU A 589 40.27 -26.17 -3.78
N LEU A 590 39.55 -25.28 -4.45
CA LEU A 590 39.04 -25.51 -5.80
C LEU A 590 40.18 -25.71 -6.80
N ASN A 591 41.28 -24.95 -6.67
CA ASN A 591 42.45 -25.15 -7.51
C ASN A 591 43.11 -26.51 -7.25
N ALA A 592 43.19 -26.96 -5.99
CA ALA A 592 43.69 -28.29 -5.65
C ALA A 592 42.79 -29.42 -6.18
N LEU A 593 41.46 -29.26 -6.11
CA LEU A 593 40.49 -30.25 -6.60
C LEU A 593 40.40 -30.28 -8.13
N ARG A 594 40.55 -29.13 -8.79
CA ARG A 594 40.47 -29.01 -10.26
C ARG A 594 41.80 -29.29 -10.96
N ARG A 595 42.93 -29.31 -10.22
CA ARG A 595 44.23 -29.72 -10.74
C ARG A 595 44.17 -31.17 -11.23
N ARG A 596 44.13 -31.34 -12.55
CA ARG A 596 44.37 -32.62 -13.22
C ARG A 596 45.89 -32.79 -13.38
N PRO A 597 46.53 -33.73 -12.67
CA PRO A 597 47.99 -33.91 -12.73
C PRO A 597 48.47 -34.19 -14.16
N ASP A 598 47.65 -34.84 -14.98
CA ASP A 598 47.97 -35.19 -16.38
C ASP A 598 48.07 -33.97 -17.32
N GLU A 599 47.33 -32.90 -17.03
CA GLU A 599 47.29 -31.69 -17.86
C GLU A 599 48.51 -30.80 -17.57
N GLU A 600 48.94 -30.77 -16.31
CA GLU A 600 50.16 -30.09 -15.87
C GLU A 600 51.41 -30.83 -16.35
N GLU A 601 51.40 -32.18 -16.34
CA GLU A 601 52.45 -32.98 -16.97
C GLU A 601 52.56 -32.72 -18.48
N ARG A 602 51.45 -32.56 -19.20
CA ARG A 602 51.45 -32.21 -20.63
C ARG A 602 52.00 -30.81 -20.89
N LEU A 603 51.66 -29.84 -20.04
CA LEU A 603 52.19 -28.47 -20.12
C LEU A 603 53.68 -28.38 -19.73
N LEU A 604 54.12 -29.18 -18.75
CA LEU A 604 55.54 -29.30 -18.39
C LEU A 604 56.34 -30.03 -19.46
N LYS A 605 55.79 -31.10 -20.07
CA LYS A 605 56.39 -31.78 -21.23
C LYS A 605 56.46 -30.85 -22.46
N SER A 606 55.46 -30.00 -22.69
CA SER A 606 55.48 -29.02 -23.78
C SER A 606 56.41 -27.82 -23.53
N LYS A 607 56.62 -27.42 -22.27
CA LYS A 607 57.65 -26.45 -21.87
C LYS A 607 59.06 -27.04 -21.93
N ALA A 608 59.24 -28.30 -21.50
CA ALA A 608 60.50 -29.02 -21.57
C ALA A 608 60.93 -29.29 -23.02
N SER A 609 59.98 -29.47 -23.94
CA SER A 609 60.27 -29.62 -25.38
C SER A 609 60.54 -28.29 -26.10
N LYS A 610 60.22 -27.13 -25.49
CA LYS A 610 60.33 -25.80 -26.13
C LYS A 610 61.39 -24.84 -25.57
N GLY A 611 62.30 -25.27 -24.68
CA GLY A 611 63.39 -24.37 -24.31
C GLY A 611 64.29 -24.81 -23.17
N THR A 612 65.22 -25.72 -23.45
CA THR A 612 66.51 -25.78 -22.75
C THR A 612 67.39 -24.67 -23.29
N GLY A 613 67.84 -23.73 -22.44
CA GLY A 613 68.90 -22.83 -22.86
C GLY A 613 69.35 -21.75 -21.89
N HIS A 614 68.46 -20.89 -21.39
CA HIS A 614 68.93 -19.61 -20.83
C HIS A 614 68.28 -19.16 -19.51
N SER A 615 66.98 -19.36 -19.30
CA SER A 615 66.28 -18.86 -18.11
C SER A 615 66.49 -19.72 -16.85
N THR A 616 66.63 -21.04 -17.01
CA THR A 616 66.87 -21.97 -15.88
C THR A 616 68.29 -21.87 -15.31
N MET A 617 69.26 -21.42 -16.11
CA MET A 617 70.66 -21.20 -15.68
C MET A 617 70.83 -19.90 -14.88
N LEU A 618 70.04 -18.87 -15.17
CA LEU A 618 70.00 -17.63 -14.39
C LEU A 618 69.30 -17.83 -13.05
N LEU A 619 68.19 -18.57 -13.02
CA LEU A 619 67.47 -18.89 -11.79
C LEU A 619 68.27 -19.81 -10.87
N SER A 620 69.02 -20.79 -11.40
CA SER A 620 69.88 -21.65 -10.57
C SER A 620 71.10 -20.90 -10.02
N LYS A 621 71.67 -19.95 -10.76
CA LYS A 621 72.74 -19.05 -10.28
C LYS A 621 72.26 -18.07 -9.22
N LEU A 622 71.03 -17.58 -9.31
CA LEU A 622 70.45 -16.71 -8.29
C LEU A 622 70.12 -17.50 -7.00
N TYR A 623 69.62 -18.72 -7.16
CA TYR A 623 69.27 -19.60 -6.04
C TYR A 623 70.52 -20.13 -5.31
N SER A 624 71.63 -20.39 -6.01
CA SER A 624 72.90 -20.79 -5.37
C SER A 624 73.59 -19.62 -4.64
N LYS A 625 73.46 -18.39 -5.12
CA LYS A 625 73.90 -17.17 -4.41
C LYS A 625 73.07 -16.88 -3.15
N LEU A 626 71.76 -17.12 -3.17
CA LEU A 626 70.89 -16.99 -2.00
C LEU A 626 71.11 -18.09 -0.95
N ARG A 627 71.77 -19.20 -1.31
CA ARG A 627 71.95 -20.37 -0.42
C ARG A 627 73.40 -20.67 -0.02
N GLY A 628 74.37 -19.88 -0.52
CA GLY A 628 75.76 -19.86 -0.02
C GLY A 628 76.56 -21.16 -0.17
N ARG A 629 76.41 -21.94 -1.25
CA ARG A 629 77.23 -23.14 -1.52
C ARG A 629 77.71 -23.22 -2.98
N PRO A 630 78.90 -23.80 -3.26
CA PRO A 630 79.45 -23.91 -4.60
C PRO A 630 78.73 -25.00 -5.43
N TRP A 631 78.70 -24.78 -6.75
CA TRP A 631 77.92 -25.56 -7.72
C TRP A 631 78.76 -26.67 -8.36
N GLU A 632 78.26 -27.91 -8.38
CA GLU A 632 78.81 -29.03 -9.18
C GLU A 632 77.73 -29.61 -10.13
N PRO A 633 78.11 -30.01 -11.38
CA PRO A 633 77.19 -30.63 -12.33
C PRO A 633 77.27 -32.17 -12.33
N HIS A 634 76.12 -32.85 -12.28
CA HIS A 634 76.04 -34.32 -12.37
C HIS A 634 75.99 -34.84 -13.83
N LYS A 635 76.70 -35.94 -14.10
CA LYS A 635 76.61 -36.78 -15.32
C LYS A 635 75.38 -37.74 -15.25
N PRO A 636 74.82 -38.19 -16.38
CA PRO A 636 73.57 -38.95 -16.42
C PRO A 636 73.78 -40.47 -16.34
N LEU A 637 72.89 -41.18 -15.65
CA LEU A 637 72.67 -42.62 -15.83
C LEU A 637 71.16 -42.91 -15.96
N SER A 638 70.88 -43.97 -16.73
CA SER A 638 69.66 -44.48 -17.39
C SER A 638 68.46 -44.88 -16.50
N PRO A 639 67.26 -45.13 -17.10
CA PRO A 639 65.97 -45.05 -16.42
C PRO A 639 65.47 -46.40 -15.89
N SER A 640 64.77 -46.38 -14.75
CA SER A 640 63.89 -47.45 -14.29
C SER A 640 62.49 -46.91 -13.99
N LEU A 641 61.48 -47.72 -14.33
CA LEU A 641 60.03 -47.43 -14.39
C LEU A 641 59.36 -46.93 -13.09
N PRO A 642 58.15 -46.33 -13.18
CA PRO A 642 57.59 -45.45 -12.17
C PRO A 642 56.76 -46.20 -11.12
N SER A 643 56.93 -45.83 -9.84
CA SER A 643 55.94 -46.12 -8.80
C SER A 643 55.13 -44.87 -8.51
N SER A 644 53.81 -45.03 -8.64
CA SER A 644 52.78 -44.08 -8.26
C SER A 644 52.77 -43.85 -6.76
N SER A 645 52.89 -42.59 -6.33
CA SER A 645 52.30 -42.05 -5.10
C SER A 645 52.79 -40.62 -4.88
N PHE A 646 52.03 -39.89 -4.05
CA PHE A 646 52.31 -38.56 -3.51
C PHE A 646 51.64 -37.38 -4.24
N LEU A 647 50.34 -37.24 -3.96
CA LEU A 647 49.84 -35.97 -3.41
C LEU A 647 50.89 -35.40 -2.44
N SER A 648 51.50 -34.27 -2.80
CA SER A 648 52.66 -33.75 -2.07
C SER A 648 52.32 -33.52 -0.59
N SER A 649 53.08 -34.11 0.33
CA SER A 649 52.88 -33.95 1.78
C SER A 649 52.91 -32.48 2.22
N LYS A 650 53.57 -31.61 1.44
CA LYS A 650 53.57 -30.16 1.61
C LYS A 650 52.19 -29.52 1.48
N LEU A 651 51.30 -30.08 0.66
CA LEU A 651 49.95 -29.56 0.46
C LEU A 651 49.04 -29.95 1.63
N ILE A 652 49.17 -31.19 2.09
CA ILE A 652 48.49 -31.70 3.29
C ILE A 652 48.91 -30.89 4.52
N MET A 653 50.21 -30.63 4.69
CA MET A 653 50.70 -29.78 5.78
C MET A 653 50.16 -28.35 5.72
N LYS A 654 50.00 -27.75 4.54
CA LYS A 654 49.40 -26.42 4.40
C LYS A 654 47.92 -26.41 4.78
N VAL A 655 47.18 -27.44 4.38
CA VAL A 655 45.76 -27.59 4.75
C VAL A 655 45.60 -27.79 6.26
N ILE A 656 46.45 -28.61 6.88
CA ILE A 656 46.44 -28.82 8.34
C ILE A 656 46.78 -27.53 9.07
N VAL A 657 47.80 -26.77 8.63
CA VAL A 657 48.17 -25.50 9.26
C VAL A 657 47.02 -24.49 9.17
N VAL A 658 46.35 -24.38 8.01
CA VAL A 658 45.20 -23.47 7.86
C VAL A 658 44.02 -23.92 8.73
N ALA A 659 43.77 -25.24 8.82
CA ALA A 659 42.73 -25.78 9.70
C ALA A 659 43.01 -25.54 11.19
N CYS A 660 44.28 -25.67 11.62
CA CYS A 660 44.69 -25.36 12.99
C CYS A 660 44.59 -23.87 13.31
N ILE A 661 44.92 -22.99 12.36
CA ILE A 661 44.74 -21.54 12.52
C ILE A 661 43.25 -21.19 12.62
N ALA A 662 42.40 -21.79 11.79
CA ALA A 662 40.95 -21.59 11.84
C ALA A 662 40.34 -22.08 13.17
N ALA A 663 40.75 -23.26 13.64
CA ALA A 663 40.30 -23.81 14.93
C ALA A 663 40.80 -22.97 16.12
N GLY A 664 42.05 -22.51 16.08
CA GLY A 664 42.59 -21.59 17.08
C GLY A 664 41.85 -20.25 17.10
N TRP A 665 41.49 -19.71 15.93
CA TRP A 665 40.73 -18.46 15.84
C TRP A 665 39.31 -18.62 16.38
N GLN A 666 38.65 -19.76 16.14
CA GLN A 666 37.33 -20.05 16.69
C GLN A 666 37.36 -20.15 18.23
N TYR A 667 38.44 -20.66 18.81
CA TYR A 667 38.63 -20.73 20.26
C TYR A 667 38.89 -19.36 20.92
N PHE A 668 39.41 -18.38 20.17
CA PHE A 668 39.65 -17.02 20.65
C PHE A 668 38.55 -16.01 20.27
N SER A 669 37.53 -16.44 19.53
CA SER A 669 36.41 -15.62 19.07
C SER A 669 35.11 -15.86 19.82
N GLU A 670 35.06 -16.87 20.70
CA GLU A 670 34.13 -16.93 21.84
C GLU A 670 34.74 -16.12 23.00
#